data_AF-A0AA90QQZ5-F1
#
_entry.id   AF-A0AA90QQZ5-F1
#
_cell.length_a   1.000
_cell.length_b   1.000
_cell.length_c   1.000
_cell.angle_alpha   90.00
_cell.angle_beta   90.00
_cell.angle_gamma   90.00
#
_symmetry.space_group_name_H-M   'P 1'
#
loop_
_entity.id
_entity.type
_entity.pdbx_description
1 polymer ?
#
loop_
_entity_poly.entity_id
_entity_poly.type
_entity_poly.pdbx_seq_one_letter_code
_entity_poly.pdbx_strand_id
1 'polypeptide(L)'
;MGNIRNDRRTTRWPNGVVPYSIDAAISQIGRQQIITAMAHWSNVAPVRFVEHTDENDVLIFNVSNDECFSAVGRVGGRQWVGCEFPITPVVPEGAWLAFERQGDTQVDCVFVGTDGAVYAMWTVAPGVWSSPVALTPPDVAPPGAPVALHHQVDANQLNAVFVDRNGVVNVMWVIGGGAWQGPAGLTPSDTAPPGAPVTLHHQVDANQLDAVFVDRHGVVNVMWVIGGGAWQGPAGLTPPDTAPPGAPVALHHQSGSNQLDAVFVDRNGVVSVMWVIGGGTWQGPVGLTPPNTAPPGAPVALHYQVDANQLDAVFVDGNGVVNVMWVIGGGAWQGPVGLTPPNTAPPGAPVALHHQGGPNQLDAFFVDGNGVVNVMWVVGAGAWQGPAGLTPPNAAPAGSPVGIAAHDGDLLEAVVVPANNVPLTVSVRGLQAWSVVSQIGSGFGTQAIIHELGHALGLFHEHQRPDRNSFVTYNGANVRAGKEHNFVIPPEAQPLGRYDYTSVMHYSPGAFSAPNMGPTLVPPAGGVTGNEVPGAEDAQVLGYVYGRVSAPGARLDAAFQGSDQQLTVAFTDVFGGISVMWVIGDRPWEPPVQIALPPNTAPQGASVALHHQGGINQLDAIFVDGNGVVNVMWVVGGGAWQGPVGLTPPDTAPPGAPVALHHQVDTHQLDAVFVDRNGVVNVMWVTGGGAWQGPAGLTPPDTAPPGAPVSLHYQGGTNQLDAVFVDRNGAVNVMWVVGGGAWQGPAGLTPRDTAPPGAPVALHHQVDADQLDAVFVDRNGVVSVMWVIGGGAWQGPAGLTPANTAPPGAPVTLHHQGGPNQLDAVFVDRNGVVNVMWVIGAGAWQGPAGLTPANTAPPGTPVALHYQGSANQLDALFVDGNGVVKVMWVHGGGAWQGPVAIS
;
A
#
# COMPACT_ATOMS: atom_id res chain seq x y z
N MET A 1 -5.28 12.00 7.48
CA MET A 1 -4.69 13.16 8.10
C MET A 1 -3.26 12.78 8.43
N GLY A 2 -2.29 13.60 8.04
CA GLY A 2 -0.95 13.13 7.66
C GLY A 2 0.08 14.25 7.65
N ASN A 3 1.35 13.89 7.53
CA ASN A 3 2.46 14.83 7.39
C ASN A 3 2.87 14.93 5.93
N ILE A 4 2.90 16.13 5.35
CA ILE A 4 3.34 16.32 3.96
C ILE A 4 4.57 17.21 3.86
N ARG A 5 5.32 17.04 2.78
CA ARG A 5 6.29 18.05 2.35
C ARG A 5 5.55 19.24 1.77
N ASN A 6 5.81 20.43 2.30
CA ASN A 6 5.20 21.72 1.95
C ASN A 6 4.63 21.75 0.53
N ASP A 7 3.30 21.64 0.43
CA ASP A 7 2.38 22.65 -0.12
C ASP A 7 2.54 23.15 -1.57
N ARG A 8 3.67 22.87 -2.24
CA ARG A 8 4.08 23.57 -3.45
C ARG A 8 3.76 22.72 -4.67
N ARG A 9 3.13 23.32 -5.68
CA ARG A 9 2.92 22.69 -7.00
C ARG A 9 4.20 22.06 -7.59
N THR A 10 5.37 22.58 -7.24
CA THR A 10 6.66 22.07 -7.73
C THR A 10 7.04 20.71 -7.15
N THR A 11 6.58 20.36 -5.95
CA THR A 11 6.91 19.10 -5.24
C THR A 11 5.84 18.03 -5.43
N ARG A 12 4.69 18.37 -6.04
CA ARG A 12 3.65 17.41 -6.42
C ARG A 12 3.93 16.81 -7.79
N TRP A 13 3.41 15.61 -8.04
CA TRP A 13 3.32 15.04 -9.37
C TRP A 13 2.23 15.76 -10.19
N PRO A 14 2.54 16.31 -11.37
CA PRO A 14 1.55 17.04 -12.17
C PRO A 14 0.30 16.20 -12.46
N ASN A 15 -0.88 16.74 -12.14
CA ASN A 15 -2.17 16.06 -12.32
C ASN A 15 -2.28 14.69 -11.61
N GLY A 16 -1.48 14.45 -10.56
CA GLY A 16 -1.41 13.15 -9.89
C GLY A 16 -0.85 12.03 -10.76
N VAL A 17 -0.15 12.34 -11.85
CA VAL A 17 0.43 11.34 -12.76
C VAL A 17 1.88 11.08 -12.38
N VAL A 18 2.18 9.82 -12.06
CA VAL A 18 3.51 9.36 -11.67
C VAL A 18 4.04 8.42 -12.76
N PRO A 19 4.86 8.91 -13.70
CA PRO A 19 5.58 8.03 -14.63
C PRO A 19 6.54 7.13 -13.86
N TYR A 20 6.55 5.83 -14.14
CA TYR A 20 7.42 4.86 -13.48
C TYR A 20 8.15 3.93 -14.45
N SER A 21 9.30 3.43 -14.00
CA SER A 21 10.05 2.36 -14.66
C SER A 21 10.51 1.35 -13.62
N ILE A 22 10.50 0.05 -13.97
CA ILE A 22 10.98 -1.03 -13.10
C ILE A 22 12.25 -1.63 -13.70
N ASP A 23 13.34 -1.65 -12.93
CA ASP A 23 14.60 -2.24 -13.37
C ASP A 23 14.41 -3.71 -13.82
N ALA A 24 15.16 -4.11 -14.84
CA ALA A 24 15.15 -5.48 -15.36
C ALA A 24 15.65 -6.51 -14.34
N ALA A 25 16.46 -6.09 -13.37
CA ALA A 25 16.97 -6.96 -12.30
C ALA A 25 15.90 -7.39 -11.27
N ILE A 26 14.76 -6.69 -11.20
CA ILE A 26 13.65 -7.01 -10.28
C ILE A 26 12.82 -8.16 -10.85
N SER A 27 12.64 -9.23 -10.07
CA SER A 27 11.86 -10.42 -10.47
C SER A 27 10.40 -10.11 -10.80
N GLN A 28 9.71 -11.07 -11.40
CA GLN A 28 8.27 -11.00 -11.61
C GLN A 28 7.47 -10.86 -10.30
N ILE A 29 7.93 -11.46 -9.21
CA ILE A 29 7.29 -11.33 -7.89
C ILE A 29 7.47 -9.89 -7.37
N GLY A 30 8.69 -9.35 -7.41
CA GLY A 30 8.95 -7.96 -7.03
C GLY A 30 8.15 -6.97 -7.88
N ARG A 31 8.05 -7.21 -9.19
CA ARG A 31 7.18 -6.45 -10.11
C ARG A 31 5.72 -6.49 -9.68
N GLN A 32 5.19 -7.67 -9.33
CA GLN A 32 3.81 -7.81 -8.87
C GLN A 32 3.58 -7.09 -7.54
N GLN A 33 4.54 -7.11 -6.62
CA GLN A 33 4.47 -6.36 -5.36
C GLN A 33 4.46 -4.84 -5.62
N ILE A 34 5.31 -4.34 -6.53
CA ILE A 34 5.32 -2.93 -6.95
C ILE A 34 3.97 -2.53 -7.56
N ILE A 35 3.44 -3.32 -8.49
CA ILE A 35 2.14 -3.05 -9.13
C ILE A 35 1.01 -3.04 -8.09
N THR A 36 1.04 -3.98 -7.14
CA THR A 36 0.04 -4.05 -6.06
C THR A 36 0.13 -2.83 -5.15
N ALA A 37 1.34 -2.40 -4.78
CA ALA A 37 1.57 -1.21 -3.97
C ALA A 37 1.10 0.08 -4.67
N MET A 38 1.37 0.23 -5.98
CA MET A 38 0.84 1.33 -6.79
C MET A 38 -0.70 1.33 -6.82
N ALA A 39 -1.31 0.15 -6.95
CA ALA A 39 -2.76 0.01 -6.95
C ALA A 39 -3.39 0.43 -5.60
N HIS A 40 -2.75 0.11 -4.47
CA HIS A 40 -3.23 0.56 -3.16
C HIS A 40 -3.37 2.09 -3.09
N TRP A 41 -2.37 2.84 -3.58
CA TRP A 41 -2.44 4.29 -3.61
C TRP A 41 -3.45 4.83 -4.64
N SER A 42 -3.45 4.29 -5.86
CA SER A 42 -4.38 4.73 -6.92
C SER A 42 -5.85 4.46 -6.59
N ASN A 43 -6.15 3.47 -5.74
CA ASN A 43 -7.52 3.18 -5.33
C ASN A 43 -8.06 4.17 -4.28
N VAL A 44 -7.18 4.78 -3.49
CA VAL A 44 -7.58 5.60 -2.33
C VAL A 44 -7.34 7.09 -2.53
N ALA A 45 -6.42 7.46 -3.42
CA ALA A 45 -6.08 8.84 -3.76
C ALA A 45 -6.17 9.09 -5.28
N PRO A 46 -6.39 10.34 -5.73
CA PRO A 46 -6.48 10.68 -7.15
C PRO A 46 -5.08 10.74 -7.79
N VAL A 47 -4.33 9.65 -7.68
CA VAL A 47 -2.99 9.46 -8.25
C VAL A 47 -3.02 8.27 -9.20
N ARG A 48 -2.32 8.36 -10.32
CA ARG A 48 -2.16 7.25 -11.27
C ARG A 48 -0.70 7.04 -11.60
N PHE A 49 -0.30 5.78 -11.60
CA PHE A 49 1.00 5.36 -12.06
C PHE A 49 0.89 4.96 -13.54
N VAL A 50 1.77 5.52 -14.37
CA VAL A 50 1.82 5.23 -15.81
C VAL A 50 3.21 4.75 -16.17
N GLU A 51 3.31 3.74 -17.03
CA GLU A 51 4.61 3.28 -17.48
C GLU A 51 5.31 4.39 -18.27
N HIS A 52 6.56 4.64 -17.93
CA HIS A 52 7.37 5.71 -18.49
C HIS A 52 7.59 5.51 -20.00
N THR A 53 7.53 6.61 -20.75
CA THR A 53 7.86 6.66 -22.17
C THR A 53 8.94 7.71 -22.43
N ASP A 54 8.57 8.99 -22.54
CA ASP A 54 9.44 10.12 -22.83
C ASP A 54 9.37 11.24 -21.78
N GLU A 55 8.66 11.02 -20.67
CA GLU A 55 8.54 11.99 -19.59
C GLU A 55 9.91 12.30 -18.94
N ASN A 56 10.14 13.56 -18.58
CA ASN A 56 11.39 14.01 -17.96
C ASN A 56 11.50 13.61 -16.47
N ASP A 57 10.37 13.55 -15.76
CA ASP A 57 10.32 13.19 -14.34
C ASP A 57 9.79 11.77 -14.19
N VAL A 58 10.57 10.90 -13.55
CA VAL A 58 10.29 9.45 -13.54
C VAL A 58 10.69 8.83 -12.21
N LEU A 59 9.82 7.98 -11.68
CA LEU A 59 10.08 7.11 -10.54
C LEU A 59 10.70 5.79 -11.02
N ILE A 60 11.91 5.46 -10.57
CA ILE A 60 12.64 4.25 -10.99
C ILE A 60 12.73 3.29 -9.82
N PHE A 61 12.14 2.10 -9.95
CA PHE A 61 12.30 1.03 -8.97
C PHE A 61 13.57 0.24 -9.26
N ASN A 62 14.47 0.12 -8.29
CA ASN A 62 15.73 -0.61 -8.43
C ASN A 62 16.02 -1.49 -7.20
N VAL A 63 16.80 -2.55 -7.39
CA VAL A 63 17.27 -3.39 -6.28
C VAL A 63 18.20 -2.58 -5.38
N SER A 64 17.97 -2.64 -4.07
CA SER A 64 18.82 -2.11 -3.01
C SER A 64 19.15 -3.24 -2.04
N ASN A 65 20.43 -3.37 -1.64
CA ASN A 65 20.88 -4.36 -0.65
C ASN A 65 20.84 -3.81 0.80
N ASP A 66 20.35 -2.58 0.97
CA ASP A 66 20.29 -1.84 2.23
C ASP A 66 18.81 -1.61 2.69
N GLU A 67 18.59 -0.64 3.58
CA GLU A 67 17.26 -0.13 3.97
C GLU A 67 16.48 0.39 2.74
N CYS A 68 15.14 0.19 2.72
CA CYS A 68 14.28 0.80 1.70
C CYS A 68 14.39 2.34 1.73
N PHE A 69 14.29 2.99 0.56
CA PHE A 69 14.35 4.44 0.47
C PHE A 69 13.59 5.02 -0.72
N SER A 70 13.14 6.26 -0.53
CA SER A 70 12.46 7.07 -1.54
C SER A 70 12.61 8.56 -1.25
N ALA A 71 12.52 9.39 -2.30
CA ALA A 71 12.47 10.84 -2.14
C ALA A 71 11.08 11.29 -1.71
N VAL A 72 10.98 12.33 -0.87
CA VAL A 72 9.69 12.87 -0.45
C VAL A 72 9.14 13.84 -1.50
N GLY A 73 8.11 13.40 -2.22
CA GLY A 73 7.48 14.12 -3.33
C GLY A 73 8.28 14.07 -4.64
N ARG A 74 7.80 14.79 -5.66
CA ARG A 74 8.51 14.98 -6.92
C ARG A 74 9.72 15.89 -6.71
N VAL A 75 10.92 15.41 -7.02
CA VAL A 75 12.16 16.22 -6.97
C VAL A 75 12.62 16.72 -8.34
N GLY A 76 12.01 16.22 -9.42
CA GLY A 76 12.37 16.52 -10.79
C GLY A 76 13.45 15.57 -11.33
N GLY A 77 13.39 15.26 -12.62
CA GLY A 77 14.25 14.27 -13.24
C GLY A 77 13.95 12.83 -12.79
N ARG A 78 14.95 11.96 -12.90
CA ARG A 78 14.87 10.58 -12.41
C ARG A 78 15.04 10.57 -10.89
N GLN A 79 14.13 9.89 -10.18
CA GLN A 79 14.20 9.65 -8.75
C GLN A 79 13.96 8.16 -8.45
N TRP A 80 14.60 7.64 -7.40
CA TRP A 80 14.69 6.20 -7.15
C TRP A 80 13.80 5.77 -6.00
N VAL A 81 13.22 4.58 -6.14
CA VAL A 81 12.65 3.80 -5.05
C VAL A 81 13.46 2.51 -4.95
N GLY A 82 14.31 2.44 -3.94
CA GLY A 82 15.17 1.29 -3.69
C GLY A 82 14.62 0.45 -2.56
N CYS A 83 14.46 -0.84 -2.79
CA CYS A 83 14.13 -1.83 -1.76
C CYS A 83 14.82 -3.16 -2.09
N GLU A 84 14.93 -4.04 -1.10
CA GLU A 84 15.25 -5.44 -1.35
C GLU A 84 14.07 -6.09 -2.07
N PHE A 85 14.22 -6.32 -3.38
CA PHE A 85 13.26 -7.04 -4.20
C PHE A 85 13.75 -8.47 -4.43
N PRO A 86 12.86 -9.48 -4.49
CA PRO A 86 13.28 -10.81 -4.92
C PRO A 86 13.91 -10.71 -6.31
N ILE A 87 15.10 -11.29 -6.49
CA ILE A 87 15.77 -11.37 -7.78
C ILE A 87 15.20 -12.51 -8.63
N THR A 88 15.42 -12.47 -9.94
CA THR A 88 14.92 -13.49 -10.89
C THR A 88 15.27 -14.91 -10.42
N PRO A 89 14.32 -15.88 -10.42
CA PRO A 89 14.55 -17.21 -9.86
C PRO A 89 15.70 -17.93 -10.57
N VAL A 90 16.78 -18.16 -9.84
CA VAL A 90 17.95 -18.91 -10.31
C VAL A 90 17.83 -20.41 -10.04
N VAL A 91 16.90 -20.88 -9.19
CA VAL A 91 16.76 -22.31 -8.86
C VAL A 91 15.79 -23.01 -9.83
N PRO A 92 16.19 -24.07 -10.55
CA PRO A 92 15.28 -24.82 -11.42
C PRO A 92 14.21 -25.60 -10.64
N GLU A 93 13.00 -25.72 -11.19
CA GLU A 93 11.95 -26.63 -10.71
C GLU A 93 12.51 -28.04 -10.45
N GLY A 94 12.21 -28.60 -9.27
CA GLY A 94 12.67 -29.93 -8.87
C GLY A 94 14.19 -30.08 -8.67
N ALA A 95 14.95 -28.98 -8.57
CA ALA A 95 16.40 -29.06 -8.38
C ALA A 95 16.80 -29.66 -7.03
N TRP A 96 17.97 -30.31 -7.02
CA TRP A 96 18.65 -30.75 -5.81
C TRP A 96 19.31 -29.57 -5.11
N LEU A 97 18.96 -29.36 -3.84
CA LEU A 97 19.58 -28.35 -2.98
C LEU A 97 20.46 -29.04 -1.94
N ALA A 98 21.75 -28.72 -1.93
CA ALA A 98 22.71 -29.30 -1.01
C ALA A 98 22.91 -28.36 0.18
N PHE A 99 22.64 -28.84 1.38
CA PHE A 99 22.74 -28.06 2.61
C PHE A 99 23.80 -28.63 3.54
N GLU A 100 24.58 -27.76 4.17
CA GLU A 100 25.57 -28.16 5.16
C GLU A 100 25.80 -27.02 6.14
N ARG A 101 26.03 -27.35 7.41
CA ARG A 101 26.26 -26.33 8.44
C ARG A 101 27.72 -25.91 8.43
N GLN A 102 28.01 -24.61 8.35
CA GLN A 102 29.38 -24.08 8.46
C GLN A 102 29.56 -23.35 9.81
N GLY A 103 30.27 -23.99 10.74
CA GLY A 103 30.46 -23.45 12.09
C GLY A 103 29.20 -23.48 12.97
N ASP A 104 29.10 -22.60 13.97
CA ASP A 104 28.08 -22.72 15.01
C ASP A 104 26.70 -22.16 14.63
N THR A 105 26.60 -21.28 13.63
CA THR A 105 25.33 -20.55 13.39
C THR A 105 24.94 -20.43 11.92
N GLN A 106 25.80 -20.83 10.97
CA GLN A 106 25.54 -20.67 9.54
C GLN A 106 25.16 -21.99 8.88
N VAL A 107 24.14 -21.96 8.03
CA VAL A 107 23.81 -23.05 7.09
C VAL A 107 24.02 -22.54 5.68
N ASP A 108 24.80 -23.26 4.90
CA ASP A 108 25.03 -22.98 3.47
C ASP A 108 24.14 -23.88 2.62
N CYS A 109 23.68 -23.34 1.49
CA CYS A 109 22.97 -24.05 0.45
C CYS A 109 23.69 -23.83 -0.88
N VAL A 110 24.10 -24.92 -1.54
CA VAL A 110 24.77 -24.89 -2.85
C VAL A 110 23.92 -25.65 -3.86
N PHE A 111 23.73 -25.07 -5.05
CA PHE A 111 22.88 -25.64 -6.10
C PHE A 111 23.31 -25.17 -7.50
N VAL A 112 22.86 -25.88 -8.54
CA VAL A 112 23.07 -25.47 -9.94
C VAL A 112 21.84 -24.77 -10.49
N GLY A 113 22.04 -23.54 -10.96
CA GLY A 113 20.96 -22.65 -11.40
C GLY A 113 20.37 -23.00 -12.76
N THR A 114 19.31 -22.27 -13.15
CA THR A 114 18.62 -22.40 -14.45
C THR A 114 19.52 -22.09 -15.64
N ASP A 115 20.56 -21.29 -15.43
CA ASP A 115 21.59 -20.95 -16.42
C ASP A 115 22.78 -21.94 -16.41
N GLY A 116 22.78 -22.93 -15.50
CA GLY A 116 23.87 -23.90 -15.35
C GLY A 116 25.09 -23.38 -14.56
N ALA A 117 25.04 -22.20 -13.95
CA ALA A 117 26.05 -21.77 -12.98
C ALA A 117 25.83 -22.46 -11.62
N VAL A 118 26.91 -22.65 -10.85
CA VAL A 118 26.82 -23.08 -9.45
C VAL A 118 26.59 -21.85 -8.58
N TYR A 119 25.60 -21.88 -7.71
CA TYR A 119 25.24 -20.81 -6.78
C TYR A 119 25.43 -21.26 -5.34
N ALA A 120 25.73 -20.31 -4.45
CA ALA A 120 25.59 -20.48 -3.01
C ALA A 120 24.67 -19.40 -2.41
N MET A 121 23.90 -19.79 -1.40
CA MET A 121 23.21 -18.88 -0.48
C MET A 121 23.38 -19.42 0.94
N TRP A 122 23.21 -18.58 1.95
CA TRP A 122 23.44 -18.96 3.34
C TRP A 122 22.52 -18.20 4.28
N THR A 123 22.31 -18.75 5.47
CA THR A 123 21.60 -18.05 6.56
C THR A 123 22.39 -18.18 7.85
N VAL A 124 22.29 -17.18 8.72
CA VAL A 124 22.94 -17.15 10.04
C VAL A 124 21.85 -17.07 11.09
N ALA A 125 21.66 -18.13 11.88
CA ALA A 125 20.53 -18.25 12.80
C ALA A 125 20.54 -17.19 13.93
N PRO A 126 19.37 -16.61 14.30
CA PRO A 126 18.09 -16.65 13.59
C PRO A 126 18.07 -15.57 12.49
N GLY A 127 18.15 -15.97 11.23
CA GLY A 127 18.34 -15.04 10.12
C GLY A 127 17.58 -15.43 8.85
N VAL A 128 17.51 -14.47 7.94
CA VAL A 128 16.96 -14.65 6.59
C VAL A 128 18.07 -15.20 5.68
N TRP A 129 17.70 -16.05 4.74
CA TRP A 129 18.62 -16.51 3.68
C TRP A 129 19.14 -15.34 2.85
N SER A 130 20.43 -15.35 2.55
CA SER A 130 21.07 -14.41 1.65
C SER A 130 20.58 -14.58 0.21
N SER A 131 20.73 -13.53 -0.60
CA SER A 131 20.54 -13.66 -2.05
C SER A 131 21.55 -14.65 -2.64
N PRO A 132 21.15 -15.53 -3.58
CA PRO A 132 22.07 -16.43 -4.27
C PRO A 132 23.22 -15.71 -4.97
N VAL A 133 24.44 -16.19 -4.73
CA VAL A 133 25.68 -15.70 -5.35
C VAL A 133 26.20 -16.75 -6.33
N ALA A 134 26.39 -16.35 -7.58
CA ALA A 134 27.02 -17.21 -8.58
C ALA A 134 28.49 -17.45 -8.22
N LEU A 135 28.86 -18.71 -8.04
CA LEU A 135 30.23 -19.15 -7.79
C LEU A 135 30.99 -19.47 -9.08
N THR A 136 30.25 -19.74 -10.17
CA THR A 136 30.81 -20.00 -11.50
C THR A 136 30.12 -19.15 -12.56
N PRO A 137 30.71 -19.00 -13.76
CA PRO A 137 29.97 -18.51 -14.92
C PRO A 137 28.79 -19.44 -15.28
N PRO A 138 27.83 -18.96 -16.11
CA PRO A 138 26.78 -19.78 -16.70
C PRO A 138 27.32 -20.96 -17.52
N ASP A 139 26.45 -21.92 -17.80
CA ASP A 139 26.69 -23.10 -18.65
C ASP A 139 27.78 -24.09 -18.17
N VAL A 140 28.19 -24.01 -16.90
CA VAL A 140 29.19 -24.92 -16.33
C VAL A 140 28.63 -26.33 -16.13
N ALA A 141 27.46 -26.46 -15.51
CA ALA A 141 26.79 -27.73 -15.26
C ALA A 141 25.40 -27.79 -15.94
N PRO A 142 24.80 -28.98 -16.11
CA PRO A 142 23.39 -29.08 -16.48
C PRO A 142 22.50 -28.38 -15.43
N PRO A 143 21.49 -27.59 -15.82
CA PRO A 143 20.59 -26.95 -14.86
C PRO A 143 19.97 -27.95 -13.88
N GLY A 144 20.06 -27.65 -12.58
CA GLY A 144 19.50 -28.50 -11.52
C GLY A 144 20.32 -29.75 -11.20
N ALA A 145 21.53 -29.89 -11.76
CA ALA A 145 22.44 -30.98 -11.45
C ALA A 145 22.71 -31.09 -9.93
N PRO A 146 22.77 -32.31 -9.37
CA PRO A 146 23.09 -32.51 -7.96
C PRO A 146 24.47 -31.97 -7.59
N VAL A 147 24.57 -31.39 -6.41
CA VAL A 147 25.82 -31.00 -5.76
C VAL A 147 25.93 -31.79 -4.46
N ALA A 148 27.09 -32.37 -4.18
CA ALA A 148 27.40 -32.89 -2.86
C ALA A 148 28.11 -31.81 -2.04
N LEU A 149 27.72 -31.64 -0.79
CA LEU A 149 28.27 -30.64 0.11
C LEU A 149 28.66 -31.34 1.42
N HIS A 150 29.92 -31.25 1.83
CA HIS A 150 30.40 -31.85 3.08
C HIS A 150 31.71 -31.20 3.56
N HIS A 151 31.96 -31.23 4.87
CA HIS A 151 33.22 -30.77 5.46
C HIS A 151 34.42 -31.61 5.03
N GLN A 152 35.59 -30.99 4.87
CA GLN A 152 36.87 -31.69 4.89
C GLN A 152 37.35 -31.85 6.33
N VAL A 153 37.91 -33.01 6.66
CA VAL A 153 38.35 -33.31 8.03
C VAL A 153 39.49 -32.36 8.46
N ASP A 154 39.43 -31.86 9.70
CA ASP A 154 40.38 -30.97 10.39
C ASP A 154 40.62 -29.56 9.79
N ALA A 155 39.85 -29.17 8.78
CA ALA A 155 39.84 -27.80 8.27
C ALA A 155 38.45 -27.22 8.49
N ASN A 156 38.36 -25.92 8.80
CA ASN A 156 37.11 -25.17 8.71
C ASN A 156 36.73 -25.00 7.22
N GLN A 157 36.71 -26.09 6.44
CA GLN A 157 36.61 -26.12 4.99
C GLN A 157 35.40 -26.93 4.57
N LEU A 158 34.53 -26.30 3.79
CA LEU A 158 33.38 -26.91 3.17
C LEU A 158 33.69 -27.19 1.69
N ASN A 159 33.43 -28.40 1.21
CA ASN A 159 33.62 -28.78 -0.20
C ASN A 159 32.28 -29.01 -0.89
N ALA A 160 32.10 -28.40 -2.06
CA ALA A 160 31.02 -28.65 -2.99
C ALA A 160 31.55 -29.43 -4.20
N VAL A 161 31.01 -30.62 -4.48
CA VAL A 161 31.43 -31.49 -5.59
C VAL A 161 30.27 -31.73 -6.55
N PHE A 162 30.50 -31.57 -7.84
CA PHE A 162 29.48 -31.73 -8.89
C PHE A 162 30.09 -32.22 -10.21
N VAL A 163 29.26 -32.71 -11.13
CA VAL A 163 29.70 -33.16 -12.47
C VAL A 163 29.28 -32.15 -13.54
N ASP A 164 30.25 -31.60 -14.26
CA ASP A 164 30.02 -30.57 -15.27
C ASP A 164 29.43 -31.12 -16.58
N ARG A 165 29.14 -30.22 -17.53
CA ARG A 165 28.59 -30.59 -18.85
C ARG A 165 29.50 -31.49 -19.69
N ASN A 166 30.80 -31.51 -19.40
CA ASN A 166 31.79 -32.35 -20.08
C ASN A 166 31.99 -33.68 -19.36
N GLY A 167 31.28 -33.96 -18.25
CA GLY A 167 31.44 -35.18 -17.48
C GLY A 167 32.68 -35.21 -16.58
N VAL A 168 33.27 -34.04 -16.29
CA VAL A 168 34.34 -33.90 -15.29
C VAL A 168 33.72 -33.78 -13.90
N VAL A 169 34.26 -34.52 -12.94
CA VAL A 169 33.92 -34.31 -11.51
C VAL A 169 34.75 -33.13 -11.01
N ASN A 170 34.09 -32.08 -10.54
CA ASN A 170 34.71 -30.83 -10.11
C ASN A 170 34.53 -30.63 -8.60
N VAL A 171 35.50 -29.99 -7.96
CA VAL A 171 35.39 -29.53 -6.56
C VAL A 171 35.53 -28.02 -6.46
N MET A 172 34.69 -27.43 -5.62
CA MET A 172 34.79 -26.06 -5.13
C MET A 172 34.87 -26.10 -3.62
N TRP A 173 35.52 -25.12 -3.00
CA TRP A 173 35.66 -25.11 -1.54
C TRP A 173 35.69 -23.71 -0.96
N VAL A 174 35.28 -23.61 0.30
CA VAL A 174 35.36 -22.37 1.08
C VAL A 174 35.96 -22.68 2.45
N ILE A 175 36.84 -21.80 2.93
CA ILE A 175 37.51 -21.95 4.23
C ILE A 175 36.99 -20.85 5.17
N GLY A 176 36.27 -21.23 6.23
CA GLY A 176 35.54 -20.34 7.12
C GLY A 176 34.60 -19.41 6.35
N GLY A 177 34.43 -18.17 6.82
CA GLY A 177 33.67 -17.15 6.09
C GLY A 177 34.44 -16.49 4.93
N GLY A 178 35.37 -17.20 4.30
CA GLY A 178 36.17 -16.71 3.17
C GLY A 178 35.43 -16.77 1.82
N ALA A 179 36.13 -16.47 0.73
CA ALA A 179 35.58 -16.61 -0.62
C ALA A 179 35.68 -18.06 -1.11
N TRP A 180 34.67 -18.50 -1.86
CA TRP A 180 34.69 -19.78 -2.59
C TRP A 180 35.85 -19.82 -3.60
N GLN A 181 36.45 -21.00 -3.72
CA GLN A 181 37.56 -21.33 -4.60
C GLN A 181 37.15 -22.46 -5.56
N GLY A 182 37.86 -22.59 -6.68
CA GLY A 182 37.53 -23.54 -7.75
C GLY A 182 36.61 -22.92 -8.81
N PRO A 183 35.97 -23.74 -9.67
CA PRO A 183 35.99 -25.21 -9.68
C PRO A 183 37.32 -25.77 -10.17
N ALA A 184 37.81 -26.82 -9.50
CA ALA A 184 38.96 -27.60 -9.91
C ALA A 184 38.51 -28.99 -10.39
N GLY A 185 38.86 -29.36 -11.62
CA GLY A 185 38.55 -30.68 -12.17
C GLY A 185 39.38 -31.78 -11.53
N LEU A 186 38.71 -32.78 -10.95
CA LEU A 186 39.31 -33.95 -10.30
C LEU A 186 39.49 -35.13 -11.26
N THR A 187 38.78 -35.15 -12.38
CA THR A 187 38.83 -36.22 -13.38
C THR A 187 39.04 -35.69 -14.80
N PRO A 188 39.43 -36.54 -15.76
CA PRO A 188 39.34 -36.20 -17.17
C PRO A 188 37.89 -35.96 -17.63
N SER A 189 37.74 -35.27 -18.77
CA SER A 189 36.47 -35.17 -19.50
C SER A 189 35.90 -36.55 -19.84
N ASP A 190 34.58 -36.62 -19.93
CA ASP A 190 33.81 -37.81 -20.26
C ASP A 190 33.92 -38.95 -19.23
N THR A 191 34.38 -38.67 -18.01
CA THR A 191 34.45 -39.66 -16.93
C THR A 191 33.05 -40.09 -16.48
N ALA A 192 32.20 -39.14 -16.09
CA ALA A 192 30.83 -39.41 -15.63
C ALA A 192 29.77 -38.85 -16.61
N PRO A 193 28.51 -39.32 -16.57
CA PRO A 193 27.42 -38.62 -17.24
C PRO A 193 27.30 -37.18 -16.74
N PRO A 194 27.07 -36.18 -17.60
CA PRO A 194 26.86 -34.80 -17.16
C PRO A 194 25.77 -34.69 -16.10
N GLY A 195 26.05 -34.01 -14.99
CA GLY A 195 25.12 -33.90 -13.86
C GLY A 195 24.88 -35.19 -13.09
N ALA A 196 25.76 -36.20 -13.20
CA ALA A 196 25.69 -37.39 -12.35
C ALA A 196 25.83 -37.02 -10.86
N PRO A 197 25.05 -37.65 -9.95
CA PRO A 197 25.22 -37.48 -8.51
C PRO A 197 26.60 -37.93 -8.04
N VAL A 198 27.15 -37.18 -7.10
CA VAL A 198 28.30 -37.56 -6.29
C VAL A 198 27.83 -37.56 -4.84
N THR A 199 28.41 -38.40 -3.99
CA THR A 199 28.13 -38.40 -2.55
C THR A 199 29.42 -38.29 -1.78
N LEU A 200 29.40 -37.47 -0.73
CA LEU A 200 30.54 -37.19 0.14
C LEU A 200 30.30 -37.76 1.53
N HIS A 201 31.29 -38.41 2.12
CA HIS A 201 31.24 -38.81 3.53
C HIS A 201 32.64 -39.03 4.12
N HIS A 202 32.77 -38.84 5.43
CA HIS A 202 34.03 -39.12 6.14
C HIS A 202 34.31 -40.61 6.28
N GLN A 203 35.60 -40.94 6.29
CA GLN A 203 36.16 -42.16 6.83
C GLN A 203 37.01 -41.78 8.05
N VAL A 204 36.34 -41.65 9.20
CA VAL A 204 36.80 -40.89 10.39
C VAL A 204 38.19 -41.31 10.89
N ASP A 205 38.48 -42.59 11.08
CA ASP A 205 39.79 -43.04 11.59
C ASP A 205 40.94 -42.84 10.58
N ALA A 206 40.62 -42.57 9.31
CA ALA A 206 41.60 -42.30 8.25
C ALA A 206 41.85 -40.81 8.03
N ASN A 207 41.14 -39.91 8.74
CA ASN A 207 41.17 -38.46 8.50
C ASN A 207 40.91 -38.15 7.01
N GLN A 208 39.93 -38.83 6.42
CA GLN A 208 39.71 -38.87 4.97
C GLN A 208 38.26 -38.50 4.63
N LEU A 209 38.09 -37.70 3.58
CA LEU A 209 36.80 -37.42 2.94
C LEU A 209 36.75 -38.18 1.62
N ASP A 210 35.75 -39.04 1.46
CA ASP A 210 35.52 -39.83 0.25
C ASP A 210 34.42 -39.21 -0.61
N ALA A 211 34.61 -39.24 -1.92
CA ALA A 211 33.65 -38.86 -2.96
C ALA A 211 33.37 -40.06 -3.87
N VAL A 212 32.13 -40.56 -3.85
CA VAL A 212 31.73 -41.74 -4.62
C VAL A 212 30.73 -41.37 -5.70
N PHE A 213 30.91 -41.92 -6.91
CA PHE A 213 30.05 -41.69 -8.06
C PHE A 213 30.06 -42.88 -9.02
N VAL A 214 29.08 -42.97 -9.93
CA VAL A 214 29.03 -44.01 -10.98
C VAL A 214 29.41 -43.42 -12.34
N ASP A 215 30.43 -43.98 -12.97
CA ASP A 215 30.96 -43.48 -14.24
C ASP A 215 30.11 -43.89 -15.46
N ARG A 216 30.51 -43.45 -16.66
CA ARG A 216 29.80 -43.76 -17.91
C ARG A 216 29.76 -45.25 -18.27
N HIS A 217 30.62 -46.06 -17.67
CA HIS A 217 30.68 -47.51 -17.87
C HIS A 217 29.90 -48.28 -16.80
N GLY A 218 29.26 -47.58 -15.85
CA GLY A 218 28.53 -48.22 -14.76
C GLY A 218 29.43 -48.78 -13.65
N VAL A 219 30.68 -48.31 -13.56
CA VAL A 219 31.59 -48.62 -12.46
C VAL A 219 31.34 -47.65 -11.31
N VAL A 220 31.21 -48.17 -10.09
CA VAL A 220 31.22 -47.36 -8.87
C VAL A 220 32.66 -46.95 -8.60
N ASN A 221 32.95 -45.66 -8.56
CA ASN A 221 34.28 -45.10 -8.39
C ASN A 221 34.37 -44.32 -7.08
N VAL A 222 35.55 -44.31 -6.46
CA VAL A 222 35.87 -43.45 -5.30
C VAL A 222 37.05 -42.53 -5.59
N MET A 223 36.92 -41.27 -5.18
CA MET A 223 38.01 -40.31 -5.02
C MET A 223 38.10 -39.93 -3.54
N TRP A 224 39.26 -39.53 -3.06
CA TRP A 224 39.42 -39.21 -1.65
C TRP A 224 40.46 -38.13 -1.40
N VAL A 225 40.33 -37.44 -0.28
CA VAL A 225 41.32 -36.48 0.23
C VAL A 225 41.61 -36.75 1.70
N ILE A 226 42.88 -36.76 2.08
CA ILE A 226 43.34 -37.02 3.45
C ILE A 226 43.77 -35.70 4.08
N GLY A 227 43.15 -35.31 5.20
CA GLY A 227 43.36 -34.02 5.87
C GLY A 227 43.29 -32.85 4.88
N GLY A 228 44.27 -31.94 4.92
CA GLY A 228 44.42 -30.84 3.95
C GLY A 228 45.23 -31.18 2.68
N GLY A 229 45.35 -32.46 2.32
CA GLY A 229 46.15 -32.93 1.18
C GLY A 229 45.50 -32.73 -0.20
N ALA A 230 46.09 -33.34 -1.24
CA ALA A 230 45.52 -33.37 -2.59
C ALA A 230 44.52 -34.51 -2.76
N TRP A 231 43.51 -34.28 -3.61
CA TRP A 231 42.57 -35.33 -4.04
C TRP A 231 43.29 -36.45 -4.79
N GLN A 232 42.84 -37.68 -4.56
CA GLN A 232 43.34 -38.93 -5.14
C GLN A 232 42.19 -39.70 -5.82
N GLY A 233 42.54 -40.65 -6.69
CA GLY A 233 41.59 -41.39 -7.51
C GLY A 233 41.36 -40.74 -8.88
N PRO A 234 40.28 -41.11 -9.60
CA PRO A 234 39.25 -42.07 -9.22
C PRO A 234 39.75 -43.52 -9.26
N ALA A 235 39.37 -44.33 -8.27
CA ALA A 235 39.59 -45.77 -8.25
C ALA A 235 38.27 -46.51 -8.46
N GLY A 236 38.21 -47.39 -9.47
CA GLY A 236 37.05 -48.24 -9.74
C GLY A 236 36.91 -49.34 -8.69
N LEU A 237 35.77 -49.36 -8.00
CA LEU A 237 35.45 -50.32 -6.94
C LEU A 237 34.72 -51.55 -7.47
N THR A 238 34.05 -51.44 -8.62
CA THR A 238 33.26 -52.53 -9.21
C THR A 238 33.69 -52.82 -10.65
N PRO A 239 33.33 -53.99 -11.20
CA PRO A 239 33.44 -54.23 -12.64
C PRO A 239 32.55 -53.25 -13.43
N PRO A 240 32.87 -53.00 -14.71
CA PRO A 240 31.95 -52.33 -15.62
C PRO A 240 30.59 -53.01 -15.64
N ASP A 241 29.57 -52.23 -15.96
CA ASP A 241 28.20 -52.69 -16.05
C ASP A 241 27.51 -53.12 -14.74
N THR A 242 28.06 -52.72 -13.58
CA THR A 242 27.46 -53.01 -12.27
C THR A 242 26.23 -52.16 -11.99
N ALA A 243 26.32 -50.83 -12.13
CA ALA A 243 25.20 -49.90 -11.90
C ALA A 243 24.85 -49.14 -13.20
N PRO A 244 23.63 -48.57 -13.32
CA PRO A 244 23.34 -47.64 -14.40
C PRO A 244 24.31 -46.44 -14.35
N PRO A 245 24.83 -45.96 -15.49
CA PRO A 245 25.68 -44.77 -15.51
C PRO A 245 25.03 -43.58 -14.79
N GLY A 246 25.73 -42.97 -13.84
CA GLY A 246 25.21 -41.86 -13.04
C GLY A 246 24.15 -42.26 -11.99
N ALA A 247 24.06 -43.54 -11.62
CA ALA A 247 23.23 -43.96 -10.48
C ALA A 247 23.73 -43.30 -9.17
N PRO A 248 22.83 -42.79 -8.30
CA PRO A 248 23.19 -42.30 -6.97
C PRO A 248 23.76 -43.44 -6.10
N VAL A 249 24.73 -43.10 -5.26
CA VAL A 249 25.31 -44.00 -4.25
C VAL A 249 25.22 -43.32 -2.89
N ALA A 250 24.58 -43.95 -1.92
CA ALA A 250 24.47 -43.40 -0.56
C ALA A 250 25.68 -43.83 0.27
N LEU A 251 26.22 -42.92 1.10
CA LEU A 251 27.32 -43.21 2.02
C LEU A 251 26.91 -42.89 3.46
N HIS A 252 27.18 -43.78 4.40
CA HIS A 252 27.06 -43.49 5.82
C HIS A 252 27.87 -44.47 6.69
N HIS A 253 28.26 -44.05 7.88
CA HIS A 253 28.88 -44.93 8.86
C HIS A 253 27.91 -45.96 9.45
N GLN A 254 28.40 -47.19 9.60
CA GLN A 254 27.75 -48.25 10.38
C GLN A 254 28.33 -48.27 11.81
N SER A 255 27.51 -47.92 12.80
CA SER A 255 27.97 -47.68 14.17
C SER A 255 28.51 -48.91 14.91
N GLY A 256 29.42 -48.65 15.85
CA GLY A 256 30.11 -49.71 16.60
C GLY A 256 31.20 -50.42 15.79
N SER A 257 31.43 -49.99 14.54
CA SER A 257 32.52 -50.41 13.66
C SER A 257 33.14 -49.18 13.00
N ASN A 258 34.43 -49.23 12.67
CA ASN A 258 35.08 -48.19 11.85
C ASN A 258 34.75 -48.42 10.36
N GLN A 259 33.47 -48.65 10.04
CA GLN A 259 33.03 -49.05 8.72
C GLN A 259 32.25 -47.92 8.04
N LEU A 260 32.55 -47.68 6.76
CA LEU A 260 31.79 -46.81 5.86
C LEU A 260 31.09 -47.70 4.82
N ASP A 261 29.78 -47.58 4.74
CA ASP A 261 28.95 -48.34 3.82
C ASP A 261 28.55 -47.48 2.62
N ALA A 262 28.58 -48.08 1.43
CA ALA A 262 28.12 -47.52 0.18
C ALA A 262 26.97 -48.37 -0.38
N VAL A 263 25.76 -47.81 -0.45
CA VAL A 263 24.56 -48.52 -0.90
C VAL A 263 24.01 -47.90 -2.18
N PHE A 264 23.70 -48.74 -3.17
CA PHE A 264 23.16 -48.31 -4.46
C PHE A 264 22.24 -49.38 -5.07
N VAL A 265 21.43 -49.00 -6.06
CA VAL A 265 20.59 -49.96 -6.81
C VAL A 265 21.27 -50.31 -8.13
N ASP A 266 21.60 -51.60 -8.29
CA ASP A 266 22.31 -52.11 -9.46
C ASP A 266 21.45 -52.13 -10.73
N ARG A 267 22.04 -52.55 -11.87
CA ARG A 267 21.31 -52.61 -13.16
C ARG A 267 20.15 -53.60 -13.19
N ASN A 268 20.13 -54.56 -12.27
CA ASN A 268 19.07 -55.56 -12.14
C ASN A 268 18.00 -55.13 -11.13
N GLY A 269 18.07 -53.91 -10.59
CA GLY A 269 17.13 -53.44 -9.57
C GLY A 269 17.37 -54.03 -8.18
N VAL A 270 18.58 -54.52 -7.91
CA VAL A 270 19.01 -55.04 -6.61
C VAL A 270 19.65 -53.92 -5.80
N VAL A 271 19.09 -53.63 -4.62
CA VAL A 271 19.77 -52.84 -3.58
C VAL A 271 21.03 -53.59 -3.15
N SER A 272 22.20 -53.02 -3.38
CA SER A 272 23.51 -53.62 -3.17
C SER A 272 24.35 -52.76 -2.23
N VAL A 273 25.19 -53.40 -1.42
CA VAL A 273 26.10 -52.73 -0.48
C VAL A 273 27.56 -53.07 -0.77
N MET A 274 28.42 -52.07 -0.63
CA MET A 274 29.87 -52.17 -0.54
C MET A 274 30.31 -51.51 0.75
N TRP A 275 31.46 -51.90 1.29
CA TRP A 275 31.92 -51.29 2.54
C TRP A 275 33.44 -51.28 2.64
N VAL A 276 33.96 -50.41 3.50
CA VAL A 276 35.37 -50.32 3.83
C VAL A 276 35.52 -50.14 5.34
N ILE A 277 36.49 -50.84 5.94
CA ILE A 277 36.77 -50.77 7.39
C ILE A 277 38.10 -50.04 7.59
N GLY A 278 38.07 -48.88 8.26
CA GLY A 278 39.20 -47.97 8.43
C GLY A 278 39.88 -47.67 7.10
N GLY A 279 41.20 -47.46 7.07
CA GLY A 279 41.96 -47.31 5.82
C GLY A 279 42.19 -48.62 5.04
N GLY A 280 41.26 -49.58 5.12
CA GLY A 280 41.33 -50.90 4.49
C GLY A 280 40.97 -50.90 3.01
N THR A 281 40.68 -52.09 2.47
CA THR A 281 40.21 -52.25 1.08
C THR A 281 38.70 -52.38 1.02
N TRP A 282 38.09 -51.75 0.02
CA TRP A 282 36.66 -51.89 -0.26
C TRP A 282 36.28 -53.36 -0.53
N GLN A 283 35.14 -53.75 0.02
CA GLN A 283 34.53 -55.08 -0.08
C GLN A 283 33.17 -54.99 -0.78
N GLY A 284 32.68 -56.12 -1.30
CA GLY A 284 31.45 -56.20 -2.07
C GLY A 284 31.64 -55.95 -3.58
N PRO A 285 30.57 -55.66 -4.34
CA PRO A 285 29.19 -55.44 -3.89
C PRO A 285 28.48 -56.75 -3.52
N VAL A 286 27.63 -56.69 -2.51
CA VAL A 286 26.73 -57.78 -2.10
C VAL A 286 25.29 -57.31 -2.30
N GLY A 287 24.50 -58.09 -3.04
CA GLY A 287 23.08 -57.84 -3.22
C GLY A 287 22.29 -58.14 -1.94
N LEU A 288 21.55 -57.14 -1.46
CA LEU A 288 20.74 -57.23 -0.24
C LEU A 288 19.27 -57.60 -0.53
N THR A 289 18.84 -57.51 -1.79
CA THR A 289 17.46 -57.74 -2.22
C THR A 289 17.39 -58.65 -3.45
N PRO A 290 16.23 -59.24 -3.77
CA PRO A 290 16.03 -59.90 -5.05
C PRO A 290 16.09 -58.94 -6.25
N PRO A 291 16.38 -59.43 -7.47
CA PRO A 291 16.29 -58.62 -8.68
C PRO A 291 14.90 -58.01 -8.91
N ASN A 292 14.86 -56.83 -9.51
CA ASN A 292 13.67 -56.01 -9.79
C ASN A 292 12.95 -55.51 -8.53
N THR A 293 13.66 -55.38 -7.41
CA THR A 293 13.07 -54.80 -6.19
C THR A 293 12.81 -53.31 -6.38
N ALA A 294 13.82 -52.54 -6.79
CA ALA A 294 13.69 -51.11 -7.09
C ALA A 294 14.03 -50.82 -8.56
N PRO A 295 13.58 -49.69 -9.14
CA PRO A 295 14.05 -49.26 -10.45
C PRO A 295 15.59 -49.19 -10.48
N PRO A 296 16.26 -49.69 -11.53
CA PRO A 296 17.71 -49.57 -11.64
C PRO A 296 18.19 -48.14 -11.46
N GLY A 297 19.12 -47.91 -10.54
CA GLY A 297 19.64 -46.57 -10.23
C GLY A 297 18.70 -45.70 -9.38
N ALA A 298 17.67 -46.27 -8.75
CA ALA A 298 16.87 -45.55 -7.76
C ALA A 298 17.76 -45.04 -6.60
N PRO A 299 17.55 -43.81 -6.10
CA PRO A 299 18.26 -43.30 -4.93
C PRO A 299 17.94 -44.13 -3.68
N VAL A 300 18.94 -44.28 -2.83
CA VAL A 300 18.82 -44.82 -1.47
C VAL A 300 19.24 -43.72 -0.50
N ALA A 301 18.55 -43.58 0.62
CA ALA A 301 18.94 -42.70 1.70
C ALA A 301 19.52 -43.53 2.84
N LEU A 302 20.68 -43.14 3.37
CA LEU A 302 21.29 -43.78 4.54
C LEU A 302 21.34 -42.80 5.71
N HIS A 303 20.95 -43.26 6.90
CA HIS A 303 21.18 -42.49 8.13
C HIS A 303 21.25 -43.41 9.35
N TYR A 304 22.07 -43.02 10.30
CA TYR A 304 22.24 -43.74 11.55
C TYR A 304 21.14 -43.43 12.57
N GLN A 305 20.71 -44.43 13.35
CA GLN A 305 19.84 -44.30 14.53
C GLN A 305 20.63 -44.61 15.81
N VAL A 306 20.89 -43.57 16.61
CA VAL A 306 21.89 -43.63 17.69
C VAL A 306 21.56 -44.62 18.79
N ASP A 307 20.33 -44.65 19.31
CA ASP A 307 19.98 -45.52 20.45
C ASP A 307 19.77 -46.98 20.05
N ALA A 308 19.57 -47.25 18.75
CA ALA A 308 19.37 -48.59 18.22
C ALA A 308 20.67 -49.25 17.76
N ASN A 309 21.79 -48.50 17.71
CA ASN A 309 23.04 -48.95 17.08
C ASN A 309 22.78 -49.51 15.67
N GLN A 310 21.94 -48.81 14.92
CA GLN A 310 21.33 -49.27 13.68
C GLN A 310 21.57 -48.28 12.53
N LEU A 311 22.05 -48.76 11.38
CA LEU A 311 22.09 -48.00 10.13
C LEU A 311 20.87 -48.37 9.29
N ASP A 312 20.10 -47.37 8.88
CA ASP A 312 18.91 -47.53 8.04
C ASP A 312 19.18 -47.13 6.60
N ALA A 313 18.61 -47.91 5.68
CA ALA A 313 18.55 -47.66 4.25
C ALA A 313 17.09 -47.56 3.79
N VAL A 314 16.69 -46.38 3.32
CA VAL A 314 15.32 -46.12 2.86
C VAL A 314 15.30 -45.85 1.36
N PHE A 315 14.38 -46.48 0.64
CA PHE A 315 14.26 -46.35 -0.83
C PHE A 315 12.81 -46.58 -1.29
N VAL A 316 12.49 -46.15 -2.52
CA VAL A 316 11.17 -46.38 -3.13
C VAL A 316 11.23 -47.49 -4.17
N ASP A 317 10.44 -48.54 -3.99
CA ASP A 317 10.47 -49.73 -4.84
C ASP A 317 9.72 -49.56 -6.18
N GLY A 318 9.75 -50.60 -7.02
CA GLY A 318 9.09 -50.60 -8.33
C GLY A 318 7.57 -50.42 -8.29
N ASN A 319 6.93 -50.61 -7.14
CA ASN A 319 5.49 -50.41 -6.92
C ASN A 319 5.17 -49.07 -6.25
N GLY A 320 6.15 -48.19 -6.04
CA GLY A 320 5.96 -46.90 -5.37
C GLY A 320 5.80 -47.01 -3.85
N VAL A 321 6.24 -48.12 -3.25
CA VAL A 321 6.27 -48.28 -1.79
C VAL A 321 7.60 -47.75 -1.26
N VAL A 322 7.54 -46.87 -0.25
CA VAL A 322 8.71 -46.51 0.56
C VAL A 322 9.06 -47.69 1.48
N ASN A 323 10.27 -48.22 1.34
CA ASN A 323 10.78 -49.39 2.05
C ASN A 323 11.96 -49.00 2.95
N VAL A 324 12.11 -49.69 4.08
CA VAL A 324 13.30 -49.61 4.95
C VAL A 324 14.01 -50.96 5.05
N MET A 325 15.34 -50.91 5.01
CA MET A 325 16.26 -51.97 5.37
C MET A 325 17.19 -51.47 6.45
N TRP A 326 17.72 -52.35 7.29
CA TRP A 326 18.58 -51.91 8.37
C TRP A 326 19.62 -52.94 8.77
N VAL A 327 20.69 -52.49 9.40
CA VAL A 327 21.71 -53.35 10.01
C VAL A 327 22.06 -52.84 11.40
N ILE A 328 22.17 -53.76 12.37
CA ILE A 328 22.46 -53.44 13.78
C ILE A 328 23.90 -53.86 14.10
N GLY A 329 24.74 -52.91 14.51
CA GLY A 329 26.19 -53.14 14.72
C GLY A 329 26.80 -53.84 13.51
N GLY A 330 27.75 -54.77 13.69
CA GLY A 330 28.30 -55.60 12.60
C GLY A 330 27.45 -56.82 12.20
N GLY A 331 26.13 -56.76 12.39
CA GLY A 331 25.21 -57.87 12.09
C GLY A 331 24.88 -58.04 10.60
N ALA A 332 23.88 -58.88 10.31
CA ALA A 332 23.34 -59.03 8.95
C ALA A 332 22.26 -57.96 8.67
N TRP A 333 22.19 -57.53 7.41
CA TRP A 333 21.12 -56.68 6.91
C TRP A 333 19.74 -57.35 7.04
N GLN A 334 18.74 -56.56 7.39
CA GLN A 334 17.35 -56.94 7.60
C GLN A 334 16.43 -56.14 6.68
N GLY A 335 15.21 -56.64 6.45
CA GLY A 335 14.26 -56.07 5.49
C GLY A 335 14.46 -56.61 4.06
N PRO A 336 13.89 -55.94 3.04
CA PRO A 336 13.12 -54.69 3.12
C PRO A 336 11.74 -54.87 3.74
N VAL A 337 11.29 -53.86 4.48
CA VAL A 337 9.92 -53.75 5.02
C VAL A 337 9.27 -52.51 4.40
N GLY A 338 8.10 -52.70 3.78
CA GLY A 338 7.30 -51.60 3.24
C GLY A 338 6.66 -50.77 4.34
N LEU A 339 6.95 -49.47 4.35
CA LEU A 339 6.43 -48.48 5.29
C LEU A 339 5.13 -47.82 4.81
N THR A 340 4.81 -47.94 3.52
CA THR A 340 3.66 -47.28 2.88
C THR A 340 2.88 -48.25 1.99
N PRO A 341 1.62 -47.94 1.63
CA PRO A 341 0.89 -48.67 0.60
C PRO A 341 1.54 -48.55 -0.80
N PRO A 342 1.24 -49.45 -1.75
CA PRO A 342 1.64 -49.29 -3.15
C PRO A 342 1.10 -48.00 -3.79
N ASN A 343 1.86 -47.44 -4.73
CA ASN A 343 1.60 -46.18 -5.45
C ASN A 343 1.59 -44.92 -4.56
N THR A 344 2.25 -44.95 -3.40
CA THR A 344 2.39 -43.76 -2.56
C THR A 344 3.32 -42.73 -3.21
N ALA A 345 4.53 -43.12 -3.60
CA ALA A 345 5.48 -42.25 -4.29
C ALA A 345 5.76 -42.76 -5.72
N PRO A 346 6.24 -41.91 -6.64
CA PRO A 346 6.75 -42.38 -7.93
C PRO A 346 7.84 -43.45 -7.71
N PRO A 347 7.85 -44.56 -8.47
CA PRO A 347 8.89 -45.57 -8.35
C PRO A 347 10.30 -44.97 -8.49
N GLY A 348 11.16 -45.21 -7.50
CA GLY A 348 12.51 -44.64 -7.45
C GLY A 348 12.57 -43.15 -7.09
N ALA A 349 11.52 -42.57 -6.50
CA ALA A 349 11.58 -41.23 -5.94
C ALA A 349 12.67 -41.11 -4.85
N PRO A 350 13.42 -39.99 -4.78
CA PRO A 350 14.37 -39.74 -3.70
C PRO A 350 13.69 -39.66 -2.34
N VAL A 351 14.42 -40.11 -1.31
CA VAL A 351 14.07 -39.93 0.10
C VAL A 351 15.22 -39.16 0.76
N ALA A 352 14.91 -38.26 1.67
CA ALA A 352 15.91 -37.60 2.51
C ALA A 352 15.73 -38.04 3.97
N LEU A 353 16.84 -38.34 4.64
CA LEU A 353 16.86 -38.77 6.05
C LEU A 353 17.64 -37.76 6.89
N HIS A 354 17.10 -37.37 8.04
CA HIS A 354 17.84 -36.56 9.01
C HIS A 354 17.26 -36.68 10.43
N HIS A 355 18.07 -36.41 11.44
CA HIS A 355 17.58 -36.32 12.81
C HIS A 355 16.78 -35.04 13.09
N GLN A 356 15.67 -35.17 13.81
CA GLN A 356 14.94 -34.03 14.37
C GLN A 356 15.35 -33.81 15.83
N GLY A 357 15.55 -32.54 16.22
CA GLY A 357 15.91 -32.15 17.59
C GLY A 357 14.90 -32.63 18.64
N GLY A 358 15.37 -33.34 19.67
CA GLY A 358 14.52 -33.91 20.72
C GLY A 358 14.77 -35.41 20.97
N PRO A 359 13.73 -36.26 21.14
CA PRO A 359 13.86 -37.66 21.55
C PRO A 359 14.39 -38.51 20.39
N ASN A 360 15.71 -38.50 20.16
CA ASN A 360 16.44 -39.35 19.20
C ASN A 360 15.60 -39.89 18.03
N GLN A 361 15.02 -38.94 17.27
CA GLN A 361 14.06 -39.22 16.22
C GLN A 361 14.77 -39.15 14.87
N LEU A 362 14.52 -40.11 14.00
CA LEU A 362 14.95 -40.11 12.61
C LEU A 362 13.72 -39.86 11.72
N ASP A 363 13.82 -38.84 10.86
CA ASP A 363 12.77 -38.46 9.92
C ASP A 363 13.14 -38.84 8.49
N ALA A 364 12.15 -39.27 7.71
CA ALA A 364 12.23 -39.58 6.30
C ALA A 364 11.26 -38.72 5.50
N PHE A 365 11.79 -37.90 4.59
CA PHE A 365 11.03 -36.98 3.74
C PHE A 365 10.99 -37.44 2.29
N PHE A 366 9.82 -37.33 1.66
CA PHE A 366 9.65 -37.63 0.22
C PHE A 366 8.47 -36.84 -0.37
N VAL A 367 8.45 -36.67 -1.68
CA VAL A 367 7.32 -36.07 -2.41
C VAL A 367 6.48 -37.16 -3.07
N ASP A 368 5.21 -37.25 -2.68
CA ASP A 368 4.31 -38.31 -3.15
C ASP A 368 3.81 -38.11 -4.58
N GLY A 369 3.02 -39.07 -5.08
CA GLY A 369 2.45 -39.02 -6.44
C GLY A 369 1.49 -37.85 -6.70
N ASN A 370 1.02 -37.17 -5.65
CA ASN A 370 0.16 -35.98 -5.74
C ASN A 370 0.96 -34.68 -5.53
N GLY A 371 2.28 -34.73 -5.43
CA GLY A 371 3.11 -33.55 -5.19
C GLY A 371 3.08 -33.02 -3.76
N VAL A 372 2.67 -33.85 -2.79
CA VAL A 372 2.70 -33.51 -1.36
C VAL A 372 4.06 -33.89 -0.77
N VAL A 373 4.71 -32.96 -0.08
CA VAL A 373 5.85 -33.25 0.81
C VAL A 373 5.34 -34.01 2.02
N ASN A 374 5.82 -35.22 2.24
CA ASN A 374 5.44 -36.12 3.34
C ASN A 374 6.62 -36.36 4.28
N VAL A 375 6.32 -36.60 5.56
CA VAL A 375 7.28 -37.06 6.57
C VAL A 375 6.83 -38.39 7.19
N MET A 376 7.76 -39.32 7.37
CA MET A 376 7.66 -40.49 8.24
C MET A 376 8.75 -40.39 9.30
N TRP A 377 8.53 -40.96 10.48
CA TRP A 377 9.53 -40.86 11.55
C TRP A 377 9.57 -42.09 12.44
N VAL A 378 10.71 -42.29 13.11
CA VAL A 378 10.92 -43.34 14.11
C VAL A 378 11.67 -42.76 15.30
N VAL A 379 11.27 -43.17 16.51
CA VAL A 379 11.84 -42.69 17.78
C VAL A 379 12.56 -43.84 18.47
N GLY A 380 13.88 -43.73 18.65
CA GLY A 380 14.72 -44.81 19.19
C GLY A 380 14.50 -46.13 18.42
N ALA A 381 14.40 -47.25 19.14
CA ALA A 381 14.11 -48.57 18.54
C ALA A 381 12.60 -48.86 18.36
N GLY A 382 11.77 -47.82 18.23
CA GLY A 382 10.32 -47.93 18.08
C GLY A 382 9.86 -48.35 16.68
N ALA A 383 8.56 -48.28 16.44
CA ALA A 383 7.98 -48.49 15.11
C ALA A 383 7.97 -47.18 14.30
N TRP A 384 8.14 -47.29 12.98
CA TRP A 384 7.94 -46.18 12.04
C TRP A 384 6.50 -45.67 12.09
N GLN A 385 6.34 -44.35 11.99
CA GLN A 385 5.09 -43.61 12.00
C GLN A 385 4.95 -42.77 10.73
N GLY A 386 3.71 -42.37 10.40
CA GLY A 386 3.39 -41.65 9.17
C GLY A 386 2.98 -42.59 8.03
N PRO A 387 2.98 -42.10 6.77
CA PRO A 387 3.38 -40.76 6.35
C PRO A 387 2.35 -39.68 6.73
N ALA A 388 2.85 -38.50 7.14
CA ALA A 388 2.06 -37.30 7.36
C ALA A 388 2.36 -36.26 6.28
N GLY A 389 1.32 -35.78 5.60
CA GLY A 389 1.44 -34.74 4.58
C GLY A 389 1.69 -33.36 5.21
N LEU A 390 2.78 -32.71 4.81
CA LEU A 390 3.23 -31.41 5.32
C LEU A 390 2.76 -30.23 4.46
N THR A 391 2.28 -30.51 3.25
CA THR A 391 1.89 -29.49 2.26
C THR A 391 0.59 -29.87 1.57
N PRO A 392 -0.10 -28.91 0.92
CA PRO A 392 -1.23 -29.22 0.04
C PRO A 392 -0.78 -30.02 -1.20
N PRO A 393 -1.71 -30.72 -1.89
CA PRO A 393 -1.43 -31.34 -3.19
C PRO A 393 -0.88 -30.35 -4.22
N ASN A 394 0.00 -30.83 -5.10
CA ASN A 394 0.73 -30.07 -6.13
C ASN A 394 1.68 -28.99 -5.57
N ALA A 395 2.14 -29.12 -4.32
CA ALA A 395 3.10 -28.19 -3.75
C ALA A 395 4.50 -28.29 -4.41
N ALA A 396 4.88 -29.48 -4.87
CA ALA A 396 6.09 -29.71 -5.65
C ALA A 396 5.84 -30.77 -6.74
N PRO A 397 6.70 -30.87 -7.78
CA PRO A 397 6.62 -31.95 -8.75
C PRO A 397 6.73 -33.32 -8.06
N ALA A 398 5.90 -34.28 -8.45
CA ALA A 398 5.90 -35.61 -7.85
C ALA A 398 7.28 -36.27 -7.95
N GLY A 399 7.78 -36.80 -6.83
CA GLY A 399 9.11 -37.41 -6.75
C GLY A 399 10.29 -36.42 -6.79
N SER A 400 10.05 -35.13 -6.53
CA SER A 400 11.15 -34.15 -6.38
C SER A 400 12.05 -34.50 -5.19
N PRO A 401 13.36 -34.22 -5.27
CA PRO A 401 14.25 -34.32 -4.12
C PRO A 401 13.84 -33.34 -3.03
N VAL A 402 14.04 -33.74 -1.77
CA VAL A 402 13.85 -32.88 -0.60
C VAL A 402 15.22 -32.56 -0.03
N GLY A 403 15.60 -31.29 0.01
CA GLY A 403 16.80 -30.85 0.70
C GLY A 403 16.53 -30.60 2.18
N ILE A 404 17.49 -30.89 3.05
CA ILE A 404 17.32 -30.76 4.51
C ILE A 404 18.32 -29.76 5.07
N ALA A 405 17.85 -28.68 5.67
CA ALA A 405 18.67 -27.70 6.37
C ALA A 405 18.50 -27.86 7.90
N ALA A 406 19.58 -28.24 8.58
CA ALA A 406 19.63 -28.37 10.03
C ALA A 406 20.46 -27.22 10.63
N HIS A 407 19.82 -26.36 11.43
CA HIS A 407 20.41 -25.08 11.89
C HIS A 407 21.13 -25.21 13.24
N ASP A 408 20.38 -25.01 14.32
CA ASP A 408 20.75 -25.39 15.68
C ASP A 408 20.08 -26.75 15.96
N GLY A 409 20.56 -27.53 16.94
CA GLY A 409 20.05 -28.90 17.19
C GLY A 409 18.56 -29.05 17.50
N ASP A 410 17.78 -27.96 17.37
CA ASP A 410 16.33 -27.88 17.52
C ASP A 410 15.58 -27.49 16.24
N LEU A 411 16.15 -26.73 15.29
CA LEU A 411 15.46 -26.29 14.05
C LEU A 411 15.87 -27.14 12.83
N LEU A 412 14.87 -27.80 12.23
CA LEU A 412 15.00 -28.59 11.00
C LEU A 412 14.07 -28.04 9.91
N GLU A 413 14.58 -27.92 8.70
CA GLU A 413 13.86 -27.43 7.53
C GLU A 413 13.92 -28.44 6.38
N ALA A 414 12.77 -28.76 5.80
CA ALA A 414 12.63 -29.53 4.57
C ALA A 414 12.29 -28.58 3.42
N VAL A 415 13.09 -28.60 2.36
CA VAL A 415 13.04 -27.66 1.24
C VAL A 415 12.80 -28.39 -0.07
N VAL A 416 11.83 -27.92 -0.85
CA VAL A 416 11.52 -28.41 -2.21
C VAL A 416 11.43 -27.24 -3.18
N VAL A 417 11.61 -27.48 -4.49
CA VAL A 417 11.53 -26.43 -5.52
C VAL A 417 10.27 -26.63 -6.39
N PRO A 418 9.21 -25.84 -6.19
CA PRO A 418 7.99 -25.88 -6.99
C PRO A 418 8.20 -25.38 -8.44
N ALA A 419 7.15 -25.52 -9.27
CA ALA A 419 7.10 -25.00 -10.64
C ALA A 419 7.26 -23.47 -10.78
N ASN A 420 7.10 -22.72 -9.68
CA ASN A 420 7.38 -21.29 -9.67
C ASN A 420 8.87 -20.95 -9.47
N ASN A 421 9.74 -21.97 -9.37
CA ASN A 421 11.18 -21.84 -9.17
C ASN A 421 11.60 -21.15 -7.86
N VAL A 422 10.69 -21.02 -6.89
CA VAL A 422 10.96 -20.41 -5.59
C VAL A 422 10.92 -21.48 -4.50
N PRO A 423 12.05 -21.78 -3.84
CA PRO A 423 12.10 -22.83 -2.83
C PRO A 423 11.02 -22.67 -1.75
N LEU A 424 10.26 -23.74 -1.54
CA LEU A 424 9.25 -23.87 -0.50
C LEU A 424 9.87 -24.58 0.69
N THR A 425 9.75 -23.98 1.88
CA THR A 425 10.30 -24.53 3.12
C THR A 425 9.18 -24.93 4.08
N VAL A 426 9.30 -26.13 4.63
CA VAL A 426 8.53 -26.56 5.81
C VAL A 426 9.52 -26.71 6.96
N SER A 427 9.23 -26.12 8.12
CA SER A 427 10.12 -26.16 9.27
C SER A 427 9.47 -26.76 10.50
N VAL A 428 10.30 -27.30 11.39
CA VAL A 428 9.92 -27.72 12.73
C VAL A 428 10.99 -27.29 13.73
N ARG A 429 10.55 -26.88 14.93
CA ARG A 429 11.45 -26.57 16.05
C ARG A 429 11.15 -27.49 17.23
N GLY A 430 12.09 -28.35 17.58
CA GLY A 430 11.91 -29.38 18.62
C GLY A 430 10.71 -30.27 18.31
N LEU A 431 9.82 -30.50 19.29
CA LEU A 431 8.60 -31.31 19.16
C LEU A 431 7.34 -30.52 18.73
N GLN A 432 7.50 -29.35 18.13
CA GLN A 432 6.37 -28.54 17.65
C GLN A 432 5.73 -29.15 16.39
N ALA A 433 4.55 -28.64 16.01
CA ALA A 433 3.95 -28.99 14.72
C ALA A 433 4.76 -28.39 13.57
N TRP A 434 4.89 -29.15 12.48
CA TRP A 434 5.44 -28.63 11.23
C TRP A 434 4.64 -27.43 10.74
N SER A 435 5.36 -26.39 10.31
CA SER A 435 4.76 -25.17 9.78
C SER A 435 5.38 -24.84 8.43
N VAL A 436 4.53 -24.46 7.47
CA VAL A 436 4.99 -23.91 6.20
C VAL A 436 5.54 -22.52 6.48
N VAL A 437 6.83 -22.33 6.25
CA VAL A 437 7.48 -21.02 6.37
C VAL A 437 7.63 -20.46 4.97
N SER A 438 7.35 -19.17 4.81
CA SER A 438 7.40 -18.47 3.53
C SER A 438 8.74 -18.65 2.82
N GLN A 439 8.67 -18.62 1.49
CA GLN A 439 9.72 -18.74 0.48
C GLN A 439 11.10 -18.21 0.88
N ILE A 440 12.14 -19.02 0.66
CA ILE A 440 13.55 -18.58 0.72
C ILE A 440 13.76 -17.47 -0.31
N GLY A 441 14.18 -16.28 0.13
CA GLY A 441 14.43 -15.11 -0.73
C GLY A 441 13.39 -13.98 -0.68
N SER A 442 12.57 -13.88 0.37
CA SER A 442 11.65 -12.74 0.53
C SER A 442 12.39 -11.46 0.90
N GLY A 443 12.72 -10.63 -0.10
CA GLY A 443 12.94 -9.20 0.11
C GLY A 443 11.74 -8.54 0.80
N PHE A 444 11.88 -7.29 1.25
CA PHE A 444 10.86 -6.57 2.01
C PHE A 444 9.43 -6.76 1.44
N GLY A 445 8.45 -6.99 2.32
CA GLY A 445 7.06 -7.22 1.92
C GLY A 445 6.42 -6.00 1.22
N THR A 446 5.30 -6.22 0.52
CA THR A 446 4.52 -5.18 -0.21
C THR A 446 4.29 -3.91 0.62
N GLN A 447 4.14 -4.04 1.95
CA GLN A 447 4.03 -2.92 2.90
C GLN A 447 5.17 -1.90 2.78
N ALA A 448 6.42 -2.34 2.67
CA ALA A 448 7.57 -1.43 2.58
C ALA A 448 7.49 -0.62 1.27
N ILE A 449 7.12 -1.25 0.17
CA ILE A 449 6.95 -0.57 -1.12
C ILE A 449 5.80 0.44 -1.05
N ILE A 450 4.69 0.10 -0.37
CA ILE A 450 3.58 1.04 -0.13
C ILE A 450 4.08 2.27 0.64
N HIS A 451 4.89 2.07 1.69
CA HIS A 451 5.47 3.14 2.50
C HIS A 451 6.37 4.06 1.66
N GLU A 452 7.29 3.48 0.90
CA GLU A 452 8.20 4.25 0.02
C GLU A 452 7.47 5.01 -1.09
N LEU A 453 6.37 4.45 -1.59
CA LEU A 453 5.48 5.15 -2.49
C LEU A 453 4.75 6.31 -1.81
N GLY A 454 4.39 6.18 -0.53
CA GLY A 454 3.86 7.29 0.28
C GLY A 454 4.82 8.48 0.31
N HIS A 455 6.11 8.21 0.53
CA HIS A 455 7.16 9.23 0.38
C HIS A 455 7.19 9.82 -1.03
N ALA A 456 7.24 8.99 -2.08
CA ALA A 456 7.29 9.47 -3.46
C ALA A 456 6.11 10.38 -3.82
N LEU A 457 4.94 10.15 -3.21
CA LEU A 457 3.73 10.94 -3.41
C LEU A 457 3.70 12.25 -2.60
N GLY A 458 4.61 12.43 -1.62
CA GLY A 458 4.78 13.66 -0.86
C GLY A 458 4.59 13.54 0.66
N LEU A 459 4.35 12.34 1.19
CA LEU A 459 4.15 12.13 2.61
C LEU A 459 5.48 12.09 3.36
N PHE A 460 5.60 12.85 4.44
CA PHE A 460 6.61 12.62 5.47
C PHE A 460 6.10 11.61 6.50
N HIS A 461 7.00 11.12 7.36
CA HIS A 461 6.58 10.28 8.47
C HIS A 461 5.63 11.04 9.41
N GLU A 462 4.60 10.36 9.91
CA GLU A 462 3.61 10.97 10.79
C GLU A 462 4.21 11.44 12.12
N HIS A 463 5.19 10.71 12.64
CA HIS A 463 5.94 11.11 13.84
C HIS A 463 6.95 12.25 13.58
N GLN A 464 7.09 12.73 12.35
CA GLN A 464 7.91 13.89 12.01
C GLN A 464 7.10 15.18 11.88
N ARG A 465 5.83 15.18 12.30
CA ARG A 465 5.02 16.40 12.29
C ARG A 465 5.54 17.46 13.28
N PRO A 466 5.41 18.76 12.97
CA PRO A 466 5.73 19.85 13.89
C PRO A 466 4.97 19.81 15.22
N ASP A 467 3.76 19.27 15.22
CA ASP A 467 2.85 19.17 16.38
C ASP A 467 2.91 17.81 17.10
N ARG A 468 3.80 16.88 16.70
CA ARG A 468 3.84 15.50 17.22
C ARG A 468 3.88 15.39 18.74
N ASN A 469 4.52 16.34 19.42
CA ASN A 469 4.77 16.27 20.87
C ASN A 469 3.48 16.42 21.69
N SER A 470 2.37 16.83 21.05
CA SER A 470 1.02 16.81 21.62
C SER A 470 0.37 15.42 21.56
N PHE A 471 0.93 14.49 20.78
CA PHE A 471 0.34 13.19 20.47
C PHE A 471 1.20 12.00 20.88
N VAL A 472 2.53 12.11 20.81
CA VAL A 472 3.49 11.05 21.17
C VAL A 472 4.64 11.61 22.00
N THR A 473 5.16 10.80 22.92
CA THR A 473 6.39 11.12 23.66
C THR A 473 7.60 10.54 22.93
N TYR A 474 8.58 11.38 22.60
CA TYR A 474 9.85 10.97 21.99
C TYR A 474 10.94 10.75 23.06
N ASN A 475 11.48 9.53 23.13
CA ASN A 475 12.53 9.13 24.07
C ASN A 475 13.88 9.04 23.35
N GLY A 476 14.52 10.17 23.08
CA GLY A 476 15.81 10.22 22.36
C GLY A 476 16.94 9.40 23.01
N ALA A 477 16.91 9.20 24.33
CA ALA A 477 17.90 8.38 25.05
C ALA A 477 17.84 6.88 24.72
N ASN A 478 16.71 6.40 24.17
CA ASN A 478 16.56 5.00 23.77
C ASN A 478 17.03 4.76 22.33
N VAL A 479 17.31 5.80 21.55
CA VAL A 479 17.69 5.68 20.13
C VAL A 479 19.11 5.14 20.00
N ARG A 480 19.31 4.20 19.07
CA ARG A 480 20.64 3.69 18.71
C ARG A 480 21.54 4.83 18.19
N ALA A 481 22.76 4.92 18.72
CA ALA A 481 23.72 5.94 18.34
C ALA A 481 23.89 6.04 16.79
N GLY A 482 23.75 7.24 16.25
CA GLY A 482 23.83 7.54 14.82
C GLY A 482 22.50 7.47 14.06
N LYS A 483 21.43 6.96 14.68
CA LYS A 483 20.08 6.86 14.07
C LYS A 483 19.13 7.99 14.50
N GLU A 484 19.60 8.98 15.26
CA GLU A 484 18.81 10.11 15.77
C GLU A 484 18.21 10.99 14.67
N HIS A 485 18.87 11.06 13.51
CA HIS A 485 18.41 11.82 12.35
C HIS A 485 17.02 11.39 11.86
N ASN A 486 16.64 10.13 12.07
CA ASN A 486 15.33 9.59 11.69
C ASN A 486 14.17 10.25 12.45
N PHE A 487 14.43 10.90 13.60
CA PHE A 487 13.41 11.53 14.45
C PHE A 487 13.42 13.06 14.34
N VAL A 488 14.23 13.64 13.47
CA VAL A 488 14.25 15.09 13.23
C VAL A 488 12.95 15.51 12.53
N ILE A 489 12.37 16.65 12.94
CA ILE A 489 11.21 17.26 12.26
C ILE A 489 11.74 18.04 11.05
N PRO A 490 11.40 17.66 9.81
CA PRO A 490 11.81 18.40 8.62
C PRO A 490 11.26 19.84 8.65
N PRO A 491 12.05 20.86 8.26
CA PRO A 491 11.58 22.23 8.18
C PRO A 491 10.40 22.43 7.22
N GLU A 492 10.31 21.60 6.19
CA GLU A 492 9.23 21.62 5.19
C GLU A 492 8.01 20.79 5.59
N ALA A 493 8.01 20.13 6.77
CA ALA A 493 6.90 19.33 7.23
C ALA A 493 5.69 20.20 7.54
N GLN A 494 4.54 19.87 6.95
CA GLN A 494 3.27 20.52 7.21
C GLN A 494 2.24 19.50 7.71
N PRO A 495 1.70 19.69 8.91
CA PRO A 495 0.65 18.82 9.44
C PRO A 495 -0.68 19.11 8.72
N LEU A 496 -1.33 18.07 8.20
CA LEU A 496 -2.67 18.16 7.59
C LEU A 496 -3.66 17.27 8.33
N GLY A 497 -4.64 17.89 9.00
CA GLY A 497 -5.67 17.21 9.79
C GLY A 497 -5.17 16.59 11.11
N ARG A 498 -5.97 15.70 11.72
CA ARG A 498 -5.70 14.92 12.94
C ARG A 498 -4.45 14.03 12.83
N TYR A 499 -3.91 13.64 13.97
CA TYR A 499 -2.78 12.73 14.06
C TYR A 499 -3.22 11.29 13.84
N ASP A 500 -2.60 10.57 12.89
CA ASP A 500 -2.92 9.18 12.59
C ASP A 500 -1.86 8.21 13.14
N TYR A 501 -2.13 7.67 14.33
CA TYR A 501 -1.29 6.65 14.96
C TYR A 501 -1.09 5.41 14.09
N THR A 502 -2.05 5.12 13.21
CA THR A 502 -2.06 3.94 12.35
C THR A 502 -1.63 4.23 10.92
N SER A 503 -1.11 5.42 10.62
CA SER A 503 -0.63 5.75 9.28
C SER A 503 0.42 4.76 8.81
N VAL A 504 0.39 4.37 7.53
CA VAL A 504 1.49 3.58 6.94
C VAL A 504 2.83 4.32 7.05
N MET A 505 2.80 5.65 7.21
CA MET A 505 3.95 6.52 7.39
C MET A 505 4.37 6.70 8.87
N HIS A 506 3.78 5.97 9.82
CA HIS A 506 4.15 6.07 11.23
C HIS A 506 5.13 4.95 11.64
N TYR A 507 6.23 5.31 12.31
CA TYR A 507 7.15 4.32 12.89
C TYR A 507 6.55 3.55 14.05
N SER A 508 6.97 2.30 14.21
CA SER A 508 6.60 1.48 15.37
C SER A 508 7.22 2.04 16.67
N PRO A 509 6.67 1.71 17.86
CA PRO A 509 7.19 2.25 19.13
C PRO A 509 8.65 1.88 19.41
N GLY A 510 9.12 0.75 18.87
CA GLY A 510 10.49 0.24 19.03
C GLY A 510 11.46 0.62 17.91
N ALA A 511 11.02 1.41 16.91
CA ALA A 511 11.85 1.75 15.77
C ALA A 511 13.17 2.40 16.21
N PHE A 512 14.30 1.88 15.70
CA PHE A 512 15.66 2.33 16.02
C PHE A 512 16.04 2.33 17.52
N SER A 513 15.33 1.57 18.37
CA SER A 513 15.70 1.43 19.78
C SER A 513 17.02 0.65 19.93
N ALA A 514 17.86 1.07 20.86
CA ALA A 514 19.09 0.34 21.21
C ALA A 514 18.76 -0.97 21.94
N PRO A 515 19.61 -2.01 21.84
CA PRO A 515 19.38 -3.28 22.52
C PRO A 515 19.14 -3.09 24.04
N ASN A 516 18.11 -3.75 24.58
CA ASN A 516 17.69 -3.69 25.98
C ASN A 516 17.16 -2.32 26.47
N MET A 517 16.84 -1.39 25.57
CA MET A 517 16.18 -0.12 25.91
C MET A 517 14.66 -0.19 25.67
N GLY A 518 13.93 0.79 26.24
CA GLY A 518 12.48 0.94 26.03
C GLY A 518 12.11 1.50 24.65
N PRO A 519 10.82 1.78 24.40
CA PRO A 519 10.35 2.38 23.14
C PRO A 519 10.93 3.78 22.89
N THR A 520 11.22 4.11 21.63
CA THR A 520 11.69 5.43 21.18
C THR A 520 10.53 6.40 20.98
N LEU A 521 9.34 5.90 20.65
CA LEU A 521 8.09 6.64 20.55
C LEU A 521 7.02 6.00 21.44
N VAL A 522 6.35 6.80 22.26
CA VAL A 522 5.29 6.31 23.18
C VAL A 522 3.98 7.02 22.88
N PRO A 523 2.97 6.34 22.31
CA PRO A 523 1.63 6.87 22.14
C PRO A 523 0.86 6.87 23.49
N PRO A 524 -0.23 7.65 23.61
CA PRO A 524 -1.05 7.67 24.80
C PRO A 524 -1.66 6.28 25.03
N ALA A 525 -1.59 5.78 26.27
CA ALA A 525 -2.10 4.46 26.68
C ALA A 525 -1.42 3.21 26.04
N GLY A 526 -0.23 3.33 25.45
CA GLY A 526 0.52 2.16 24.97
C GLY A 526 -0.06 1.48 23.73
N GLY A 527 -0.80 2.24 22.90
CA GLY A 527 -1.38 1.75 21.64
C GLY A 527 -0.33 1.30 20.60
N VAL A 528 -0.79 0.57 19.59
CA VAL A 528 0.00 0.17 18.42
C VAL A 528 0.11 1.37 17.46
N THR A 529 1.26 1.51 16.80
CA THR A 529 1.47 2.51 15.73
C THR A 529 1.93 1.87 14.44
N GLY A 530 1.51 2.44 13.31
CA GLY A 530 1.78 1.94 11.96
C GLY A 530 0.74 0.93 11.45
N ASN A 531 0.49 0.93 10.13
CA ASN A 531 -0.32 -0.06 9.41
C ASN A 531 0.47 -0.70 8.26
N GLU A 532 -0.07 -1.80 7.72
CA GLU A 532 0.47 -2.50 6.56
C GLU A 532 0.03 -1.91 5.21
N VAL A 533 -1.06 -1.14 5.20
CA VAL A 533 -1.66 -0.51 4.01
C VAL A 533 -2.04 0.93 4.32
N PRO A 534 -2.24 1.81 3.30
CA PRO A 534 -2.63 3.19 3.55
C PRO A 534 -3.97 3.28 4.29
N GLY A 535 -4.00 4.04 5.38
CA GLY A 535 -5.21 4.33 6.15
C GLY A 535 -6.17 5.25 5.40
N ALA A 536 -7.40 5.37 5.90
CA ALA A 536 -8.36 6.35 5.37
C ALA A 536 -7.80 7.78 5.48
N GLU A 537 -7.03 8.00 6.54
CA GLU A 537 -6.30 9.22 6.82
C GLU A 537 -5.23 9.51 5.77
N ASP A 538 -4.34 8.56 5.46
CA ASP A 538 -3.32 8.72 4.42
C ASP A 538 -3.97 9.07 3.06
N ALA A 539 -5.08 8.40 2.73
CA ALA A 539 -5.86 8.62 1.53
C ALA A 539 -6.45 10.02 1.45
N GLN A 540 -7.05 10.54 2.52
CA GLN A 540 -7.62 11.90 2.54
C GLN A 540 -6.54 12.97 2.38
N VAL A 541 -5.35 12.76 2.92
CA VAL A 541 -4.22 13.70 2.80
C VAL A 541 -3.76 13.81 1.37
N LEU A 542 -3.52 12.67 0.72
CA LEU A 542 -3.18 12.67 -0.69
C LEU A 542 -4.34 13.15 -1.56
N GLY A 543 -5.59 12.84 -1.18
CA GLY A 543 -6.79 13.40 -1.79
C GLY A 543 -6.73 14.93 -1.83
N TYR A 544 -6.49 15.56 -0.68
CA TYR A 544 -6.36 17.01 -0.56
C TYR A 544 -5.18 17.56 -1.39
N VAL A 545 -4.00 16.92 -1.30
CA VAL A 545 -2.80 17.32 -2.07
C VAL A 545 -3.04 17.22 -3.58
N TYR A 546 -3.86 16.29 -4.04
CA TYR A 546 -4.13 16.07 -5.47
C TYR A 546 -5.54 16.54 -5.90
N GLY A 547 -6.12 17.50 -5.16
CA GLY A 547 -7.25 18.33 -5.62
C GLY A 547 -8.63 17.98 -5.06
N ARG A 548 -8.79 16.86 -4.34
CA ARG A 548 -10.03 16.53 -3.62
C ARG A 548 -10.07 17.25 -2.27
N VAL A 549 -10.35 18.55 -2.33
CA VAL A 549 -10.17 19.46 -1.20
C VAL A 549 -11.43 19.69 -0.39
N SER A 550 -12.61 19.35 -0.93
CA SER A 550 -13.88 19.43 -0.21
C SER A 550 -14.75 18.17 -0.42
N ALA A 551 -15.86 18.08 0.32
CA ALA A 551 -16.84 17.02 0.10
C ALA A 551 -17.57 17.21 -1.25
N PRO A 552 -17.97 16.12 -1.93
CA PRO A 552 -18.72 16.22 -3.19
C PRO A 552 -19.94 17.14 -3.08
N GLY A 553 -20.04 18.11 -4.00
CA GLY A 553 -21.15 19.06 -4.02
C GLY A 553 -21.22 20.03 -2.83
N ALA A 554 -20.12 20.21 -2.08
CA ALA A 554 -20.04 21.17 -0.99
C ALA A 554 -20.36 22.61 -1.45
N ARG A 555 -20.90 23.41 -0.52
CA ARG A 555 -21.15 24.82 -0.73
C ARG A 555 -19.83 25.59 -0.82
N LEU A 556 -19.77 26.47 -1.82
CA LEU A 556 -18.75 27.51 -1.94
C LEU A 556 -19.42 28.86 -1.70
N ASP A 557 -18.65 29.82 -1.21
CA ASP A 557 -18.99 31.22 -1.33
C ASP A 557 -17.78 32.00 -1.87
N ALA A 558 -18.05 33.11 -2.55
CA ALA A 558 -17.03 33.86 -3.26
C ALA A 558 -17.22 35.36 -3.08
N ALA A 559 -16.11 36.09 -2.92
CA ALA A 559 -16.12 37.55 -2.80
C ALA A 559 -14.96 38.16 -3.57
N PHE A 560 -15.26 39.16 -4.40
CA PHE A 560 -14.25 39.91 -5.15
C PHE A 560 -13.81 41.18 -4.39
N GLN A 561 -12.51 41.38 -4.29
CA GLN A 561 -11.88 42.56 -3.72
C GLN A 561 -11.34 43.44 -4.85
N GLY A 562 -12.07 44.51 -5.19
CA GLY A 562 -11.77 45.34 -6.35
C GLY A 562 -10.45 46.11 -6.29
N SER A 563 -9.97 46.47 -5.09
CA SER A 563 -8.67 47.15 -4.89
C SER A 563 -7.49 46.31 -5.38
N ASP A 564 -7.59 45.01 -5.21
CA ASP A 564 -6.50 44.05 -5.43
C ASP A 564 -6.77 43.13 -6.63
N GLN A 565 -7.91 43.33 -7.32
CA GLN A 565 -8.42 42.46 -8.39
C GLN A 565 -8.48 40.98 -7.98
N GLN A 566 -8.72 40.71 -6.70
CA GLN A 566 -8.67 39.38 -6.13
C GLN A 566 -10.06 38.79 -5.97
N LEU A 567 -10.31 37.62 -6.55
CA LEU A 567 -11.47 36.80 -6.25
C LEU A 567 -11.06 35.74 -5.23
N THR A 568 -11.70 35.74 -4.06
CA THR A 568 -11.48 34.76 -3.00
C THR A 568 -12.69 33.85 -2.88
N VAL A 569 -12.44 32.56 -2.74
CA VAL A 569 -13.44 31.51 -2.58
C VAL A 569 -13.19 30.82 -1.24
N ALA A 570 -14.22 30.69 -0.40
CA ALA A 570 -14.13 29.99 0.87
C ALA A 570 -15.04 28.76 0.89
N PHE A 571 -14.59 27.73 1.60
CA PHE A 571 -15.31 26.48 1.77
C PHE A 571 -14.82 25.72 3.00
N THR A 572 -15.61 24.74 3.42
CA THR A 572 -15.14 23.74 4.39
C THR A 572 -14.43 22.60 3.66
N ASP A 573 -13.20 22.32 4.06
CA ASP A 573 -12.40 21.26 3.46
C ASP A 573 -12.80 19.84 3.94
N VAL A 574 -12.20 18.82 3.33
CA VAL A 574 -12.41 17.40 3.69
C VAL A 574 -12.03 17.07 5.13
N PHE A 575 -11.27 17.92 5.83
CA PHE A 575 -10.91 17.73 7.23
C PHE A 575 -11.85 18.48 8.20
N GLY A 576 -12.83 19.21 7.67
CA GLY A 576 -13.71 20.07 8.46
C GLY A 576 -13.06 21.40 8.85
N GLY A 577 -11.95 21.77 8.22
CA GLY A 577 -11.31 23.07 8.36
C GLY A 577 -11.93 24.12 7.44
N ILE A 578 -11.69 25.40 7.74
CA ILE A 578 -12.04 26.49 6.81
C ILE A 578 -10.85 26.72 5.90
N SER A 579 -11.08 26.60 4.60
CA SER A 579 -10.07 26.75 3.57
C SER A 579 -10.48 27.84 2.58
N VAL A 580 -9.48 28.52 2.03
CA VAL A 580 -9.66 29.53 0.99
C VAL A 580 -8.78 29.26 -0.22
N MET A 581 -9.28 29.64 -1.38
CA MET A 581 -8.55 29.71 -2.64
C MET A 581 -8.75 31.09 -3.23
N TRP A 582 -7.81 31.56 -4.04
CA TRP A 582 -7.96 32.86 -4.68
C TRP A 582 -7.24 32.95 -6.02
N VAL A 583 -7.60 33.99 -6.77
CA VAL A 583 -6.99 34.36 -8.04
C VAL A 583 -6.89 35.88 -8.11
N ILE A 584 -5.81 36.40 -8.70
CA ILE A 584 -5.54 37.83 -8.85
C ILE A 584 -5.48 38.18 -10.33
N GLY A 585 -6.46 38.95 -10.82
CA GLY A 585 -6.61 39.23 -12.25
C GLY A 585 -6.73 37.94 -13.07
N ASP A 586 -5.87 37.78 -14.08
CA ASP A 586 -5.82 36.61 -14.97
C ASP A 586 -4.68 35.62 -14.63
N ARG A 587 -4.13 35.71 -13.40
CA ARG A 587 -3.08 34.79 -12.95
C ARG A 587 -3.65 33.38 -12.72
N PRO A 588 -2.80 32.34 -12.62
CA PRO A 588 -3.26 31.03 -12.18
C PRO A 588 -3.89 31.09 -10.79
N TRP A 589 -4.94 30.30 -10.57
CA TRP A 589 -5.51 30.07 -9.25
C TRP A 589 -4.45 29.59 -8.26
N GLU A 590 -4.47 30.15 -7.06
CA GLU A 590 -3.65 29.67 -5.94
C GLU A 590 -4.29 28.43 -5.31
N PRO A 591 -3.48 27.47 -4.83
CA PRO A 591 -4.01 26.24 -4.24
C PRO A 591 -4.77 26.53 -2.94
N PRO A 592 -5.64 25.60 -2.50
CA PRO A 592 -6.33 25.68 -1.21
C PRO A 592 -5.37 25.89 -0.04
N VAL A 593 -5.64 26.91 0.76
CA VAL A 593 -4.95 27.18 2.02
C VAL A 593 -5.95 27.10 3.16
N GLN A 594 -5.64 26.22 4.12
CA GLN A 594 -6.42 26.11 5.35
C GLN A 594 -6.14 27.31 6.26
N ILE A 595 -7.17 28.07 6.58
CA ILE A 595 -7.10 29.27 7.43
C ILE A 595 -7.58 29.00 8.86
N ALA A 596 -8.28 27.89 9.11
CA ALA A 596 -8.57 27.39 10.46
C ALA A 596 -8.43 25.86 10.56
N LEU A 597 -7.65 25.39 11.54
CA LEU A 597 -7.27 23.98 11.75
C LEU A 597 -8.31 23.19 12.58
N PRO A 598 -8.42 21.85 12.40
CA PRO A 598 -9.30 20.98 13.19
C PRO A 598 -8.70 20.69 14.59
N PRO A 599 -9.47 20.17 15.57
CA PRO A 599 -10.82 19.58 15.44
C PRO A 599 -11.99 20.52 15.84
N ASN A 600 -13.16 20.26 15.23
CA ASN A 600 -14.47 20.90 15.45
C ASN A 600 -14.70 22.29 14.81
N THR A 601 -13.87 22.70 13.84
CA THR A 601 -14.01 23.99 13.16
C THR A 601 -15.33 24.11 12.40
N ALA A 602 -15.65 23.20 11.48
CA ALA A 602 -16.98 23.10 10.89
C ALA A 602 -17.26 21.68 10.37
N PRO A 603 -18.54 21.23 10.32
CA PRO A 603 -18.89 19.99 9.63
C PRO A 603 -18.51 20.01 8.14
N GLN A 604 -18.12 18.88 7.56
CA GLN A 604 -17.84 18.81 6.11
C GLN A 604 -19.04 19.29 5.29
N GLY A 605 -18.78 20.14 4.29
CA GLY A 605 -19.82 20.75 3.46
C GLY A 605 -20.60 21.90 4.12
N ALA A 606 -20.20 22.34 5.32
CA ALA A 606 -20.77 23.52 5.97
C ALA A 606 -20.61 24.78 5.13
N SER A 607 -21.51 25.73 5.36
CA SER A 607 -21.47 27.04 4.73
C SER A 607 -20.38 27.93 5.34
N VAL A 608 -19.63 28.62 4.48
CA VAL A 608 -18.75 29.72 4.86
C VAL A 608 -19.18 30.92 4.05
N ALA A 609 -19.72 31.95 4.70
CA ALA A 609 -20.19 33.15 4.04
C ALA A 609 -19.07 34.18 3.96
N LEU A 610 -18.84 34.78 2.80
CA LEU A 610 -17.83 35.80 2.55
C LEU A 610 -18.49 37.15 2.24
N HIS A 611 -18.07 38.20 2.94
CA HIS A 611 -18.49 39.57 2.58
C HIS A 611 -17.50 40.62 3.08
N HIS A 612 -17.40 41.74 2.37
CA HIS A 612 -16.62 42.89 2.82
C HIS A 612 -17.27 43.55 4.05
N GLN A 613 -16.44 44.03 4.97
CA GLN A 613 -16.88 44.85 6.10
C GLN A 613 -16.80 46.34 5.73
N GLY A 614 -17.87 47.09 6.02
CA GLY A 614 -18.07 48.42 5.46
C GLY A 614 -17.06 49.45 5.99
N GLY A 615 -16.53 50.29 5.09
CA GLY A 615 -15.65 51.42 5.46
C GLY A 615 -14.22 51.05 5.84
N ILE A 616 -13.83 49.79 5.71
CA ILE A 616 -12.47 49.27 5.96
C ILE A 616 -12.09 48.26 4.86
N ASN A 617 -10.79 48.07 4.59
CA ASN A 617 -10.32 47.09 3.61
C ASN A 617 -10.24 45.68 4.22
N GLN A 618 -11.39 45.14 4.64
CA GLN A 618 -11.49 43.87 5.36
C GLN A 618 -12.53 42.95 4.72
N LEU A 619 -12.15 41.69 4.53
CA LEU A 619 -13.04 40.61 4.12
C LEU A 619 -13.28 39.68 5.31
N ASP A 620 -14.55 39.44 5.61
CA ASP A 620 -14.99 38.57 6.68
C ASP A 620 -15.46 37.22 6.12
N ALA A 621 -15.14 36.15 6.85
CA ALA A 621 -15.64 34.80 6.65
C ALA A 621 -16.42 34.36 7.89
N ILE A 622 -17.72 34.07 7.73
CA ILE A 622 -18.61 33.66 8.82
C ILE A 622 -19.11 32.24 8.61
N PHE A 623 -19.03 31.41 9.65
CA PHE A 623 -19.46 30.01 9.61
C PHE A 623 -20.01 29.55 10.97
N VAL A 624 -20.72 28.42 11.00
CA VAL A 624 -21.21 27.81 12.23
C VAL A 624 -20.43 26.53 12.53
N ASP A 625 -19.78 26.49 13.70
CA ASP A 625 -18.89 25.39 14.05
C ASP A 625 -19.60 24.11 14.50
N GLY A 626 -18.81 23.07 14.81
CA GLY A 626 -19.32 21.78 15.28
C GLY A 626 -20.13 21.85 16.59
N ASN A 627 -19.97 22.92 17.37
CA ASN A 627 -20.71 23.15 18.61
C ASN A 627 -21.92 24.09 18.42
N GLY A 628 -22.19 24.55 17.18
CA GLY A 628 -23.28 25.48 16.91
C GLY A 628 -22.98 26.94 17.26
N VAL A 629 -21.70 27.32 17.41
CA VAL A 629 -21.28 28.72 17.57
C VAL A 629 -21.15 29.38 16.20
N VAL A 630 -21.71 30.57 16.04
CA VAL A 630 -21.44 31.43 14.88
C VAL A 630 -20.06 32.08 15.09
N ASN A 631 -19.13 31.85 14.17
CA ASN A 631 -17.75 32.30 14.24
C ASN A 631 -17.44 33.27 13.11
N VAL A 632 -16.56 34.25 13.36
CA VAL A 632 -15.99 35.12 12.33
C VAL A 632 -14.48 34.95 12.24
N MET A 633 -13.98 34.97 11.01
CA MET A 633 -12.59 35.14 10.65
C MET A 633 -12.49 36.31 9.69
N TRP A 634 -11.34 36.97 9.63
CA TRP A 634 -11.19 38.12 8.74
C TRP A 634 -9.76 38.29 8.25
N VAL A 635 -9.63 38.98 7.12
CA VAL A 635 -8.34 39.41 6.58
C VAL A 635 -8.41 40.88 6.18
N VAL A 636 -7.36 41.64 6.50
CA VAL A 636 -7.25 43.06 6.15
C VAL A 636 -6.25 43.21 5.01
N GLY A 637 -6.73 43.64 3.83
CA GLY A 637 -5.96 43.65 2.59
C GLY A 637 -5.31 42.29 2.30
N GLY A 638 -4.07 42.29 1.79
CA GLY A 638 -3.26 41.08 1.56
C GLY A 638 -2.56 40.52 2.80
N GLY A 639 -3.07 40.78 4.01
CA GLY A 639 -2.48 40.33 5.28
C GLY A 639 -2.75 38.85 5.61
N ALA A 640 -2.41 38.45 6.84
CA ALA A 640 -2.76 37.13 7.36
C ALA A 640 -4.21 37.10 7.88
N TRP A 641 -4.87 35.95 7.72
CA TRP A 641 -6.19 35.69 8.32
C TRP A 641 -6.12 35.71 9.85
N GLN A 642 -7.15 36.26 10.47
CA GLN A 642 -7.34 36.38 11.91
C GLN A 642 -8.60 35.62 12.34
N GLY A 643 -8.67 35.24 13.62
CA GLY A 643 -9.73 34.40 14.18
C GLY A 643 -9.39 32.90 14.13
N PRO A 644 -10.38 32.00 14.28
CA PRO A 644 -11.81 32.29 14.47
C PRO A 644 -12.14 32.89 15.84
N VAL A 645 -13.11 33.82 15.87
CA VAL A 645 -13.70 34.38 17.09
C VAL A 645 -15.17 33.97 17.15
N GLY A 646 -15.56 33.30 18.22
CA GLY A 646 -16.95 32.92 18.48
C GLY A 646 -17.78 34.16 18.85
N LEU A 647 -18.83 34.40 18.07
CA LEU A 647 -19.74 35.54 18.22
C LEU A 647 -21.00 35.21 19.02
N THR A 648 -21.30 33.91 19.20
CA THR A 648 -22.45 33.42 19.96
C THR A 648 -22.03 32.38 21.00
N PRO A 649 -22.88 32.10 22.01
CA PRO A 649 -22.69 30.92 22.86
C PRO A 649 -22.77 29.60 22.06
N PRO A 650 -22.21 28.49 22.57
CA PRO A 650 -22.46 27.16 22.05
C PRO A 650 -23.96 26.83 21.96
N ASP A 651 -24.30 25.90 21.07
CA ASP A 651 -25.66 25.43 20.81
C ASP A 651 -26.65 26.48 20.28
N THR A 652 -26.16 27.64 19.79
CA THR A 652 -27.01 28.70 19.22
C THR A 652 -27.65 28.25 17.91
N ALA A 653 -26.86 27.82 16.93
CA ALA A 653 -27.35 27.37 15.62
C ALA A 653 -27.08 25.86 15.41
N PRO A 654 -27.77 25.19 14.47
CA PRO A 654 -27.36 23.86 14.02
C PRO A 654 -25.93 23.90 13.45
N PRO A 655 -25.06 22.91 13.75
CA PRO A 655 -23.71 22.88 13.19
C PRO A 655 -23.70 22.99 11.66
N GLY A 656 -22.85 23.87 11.12
CA GLY A 656 -22.75 24.11 9.67
C GLY A 656 -23.91 24.89 9.03
N ALA A 657 -24.83 25.45 9.83
CA ALA A 657 -25.93 26.26 9.32
C ALA A 657 -25.44 27.45 8.46
N PRO A 658 -26.14 27.77 7.36
CA PRO A 658 -25.83 28.91 6.50
C PRO A 658 -26.06 30.24 7.23
N VAL A 659 -25.18 31.19 6.94
CA VAL A 659 -25.29 32.59 7.36
C VAL A 659 -25.33 33.44 6.10
N ALA A 660 -26.26 34.39 6.03
CA ALA A 660 -26.33 35.36 4.95
C ALA A 660 -25.67 36.67 5.37
N LEU A 661 -24.88 37.27 4.48
CA LEU A 661 -24.19 38.53 4.73
C LEU A 661 -24.57 39.56 3.68
N HIS A 662 -24.89 40.78 4.13
CA HIS A 662 -25.07 41.92 3.21
C HIS A 662 -24.95 43.25 3.95
N HIS A 663 -24.55 44.30 3.24
CA HIS A 663 -24.58 45.66 3.78
C HIS A 663 -26.00 46.19 3.92
N GLN A 664 -26.24 46.90 5.03
CA GLN A 664 -27.38 47.79 5.15
C GLN A 664 -27.04 49.13 4.50
N VAL A 665 -27.95 49.62 3.66
CA VAL A 665 -27.71 50.80 2.82
C VAL A 665 -27.46 52.05 3.69
N ASP A 666 -26.44 52.84 3.32
CA ASP A 666 -26.05 54.11 3.96
C ASP A 666 -25.57 54.06 5.43
N THR A 667 -25.34 52.88 6.03
CA THR A 667 -24.99 52.77 7.46
C THR A 667 -23.57 52.30 7.75
N HIS A 668 -22.76 51.93 6.73
CA HIS A 668 -21.49 51.18 6.90
C HIS A 668 -21.64 49.90 7.74
N GLN A 669 -22.86 49.38 7.86
CA GLN A 669 -23.17 48.21 8.65
C GLN A 669 -23.18 46.97 7.77
N LEU A 670 -22.58 45.89 8.26
CA LEU A 670 -22.68 44.55 7.70
C LEU A 670 -23.59 43.73 8.61
N ASP A 671 -24.66 43.17 8.04
CA ASP A 671 -25.59 42.31 8.76
C ASP A 671 -25.31 40.84 8.43
N ALA A 672 -25.38 39.99 9.45
CA ALA A 672 -25.27 38.55 9.39
C ALA A 672 -26.57 37.91 9.90
N VAL A 673 -27.30 37.23 9.01
CA VAL A 673 -28.61 36.65 9.32
C VAL A 673 -28.58 35.13 9.21
N PHE A 674 -29.12 34.44 10.22
CA PHE A 674 -29.15 32.98 10.29
C PHE A 674 -30.38 32.48 11.05
N VAL A 675 -30.71 31.18 10.92
CA VAL A 675 -31.82 30.56 11.66
C VAL A 675 -31.27 29.67 12.77
N ASP A 676 -31.67 29.95 14.01
CA ASP A 676 -31.17 29.24 15.19
C ASP A 676 -31.82 27.86 15.38
N ARG A 677 -31.41 27.14 16.43
CA ARG A 677 -31.94 25.79 16.74
C ARG A 677 -33.44 25.77 17.07
N ASN A 678 -34.01 26.90 17.47
CA ASN A 678 -35.44 27.04 17.77
C ASN A 678 -36.25 27.49 16.54
N GLY A 679 -35.61 27.67 15.38
CA GLY A 679 -36.28 28.16 14.17
C GLY A 679 -36.57 29.66 14.18
N VAL A 680 -35.88 30.43 15.03
CA VAL A 680 -35.92 31.90 15.02
C VAL A 680 -34.94 32.41 13.98
N VAL A 681 -35.37 33.34 13.12
CA VAL A 681 -34.43 34.08 12.27
C VAL A 681 -33.78 35.17 13.13
N ASN A 682 -32.46 35.15 13.21
CA ASN A 682 -31.66 36.05 14.04
C ASN A 682 -30.78 36.94 13.16
N VAL A 683 -30.52 38.17 13.62
CA VAL A 683 -29.54 39.08 13.02
C VAL A 683 -28.44 39.42 14.00
N MET A 684 -27.22 39.45 13.50
CA MET A 684 -26.05 40.05 14.12
C MET A 684 -25.50 41.12 13.19
N TRP A 685 -24.79 42.11 13.71
CA TRP A 685 -24.29 43.19 12.86
C TRP A 685 -23.00 43.80 13.38
N VAL A 686 -22.25 44.42 12.48
CA VAL A 686 -21.06 45.22 12.80
C VAL A 686 -21.07 46.50 11.97
N THR A 687 -20.66 47.62 12.57
CA THR A 687 -20.63 48.94 11.91
C THR A 687 -19.20 49.45 11.85
N GLY A 688 -18.69 49.75 10.64
CA GLY A 688 -17.29 50.18 10.47
C GLY A 688 -16.33 49.15 11.05
N GLY A 689 -15.20 49.57 11.64
CA GLY A 689 -14.30 48.69 12.41
C GLY A 689 -14.71 48.43 13.87
N GLY A 690 -16.00 48.49 14.19
CA GLY A 690 -16.54 48.27 15.53
C GLY A 690 -16.60 46.79 15.95
N ALA A 691 -17.23 46.52 17.10
CA ALA A 691 -17.50 45.16 17.58
C ALA A 691 -18.83 44.62 17.02
N TRP A 692 -18.89 43.30 16.81
CA TRP A 692 -20.12 42.58 16.49
C TRP A 692 -21.16 42.71 17.61
N GLN A 693 -22.41 42.86 17.22
CA GLN A 693 -23.59 42.99 18.08
C GLN A 693 -24.63 41.92 17.74
N GLY A 694 -25.57 41.68 18.66
CA GLY A 694 -26.56 40.60 18.56
C GLY A 694 -26.08 39.29 19.22
N PRO A 695 -26.70 38.14 18.91
CA PRO A 695 -27.82 37.98 17.97
C PRO A 695 -29.15 38.53 18.53
N ALA A 696 -29.92 39.19 17.68
CA ALA A 696 -31.28 39.64 17.97
C ALA A 696 -32.28 38.81 17.16
N GLY A 697 -33.26 38.20 17.84
CA GLY A 697 -34.32 37.44 17.20
C GLY A 697 -35.31 38.34 16.47
N LEU A 698 -35.49 38.11 15.17
CA LEU A 698 -36.40 38.86 14.29
C LEU A 698 -37.79 38.22 14.21
N THR A 699 -37.91 36.93 14.53
CA THR A 699 -39.16 36.18 14.43
C THR A 699 -39.47 35.44 15.74
N PRO A 700 -40.73 35.01 15.95
CA PRO A 700 -41.03 34.02 17.00
C PRO A 700 -40.30 32.69 16.77
N PRO A 701 -40.14 31.86 17.82
CA PRO A 701 -39.73 30.46 17.66
C PRO A 701 -40.62 29.70 16.69
N ASP A 702 -40.07 28.64 16.12
CA ASP A 702 -40.73 27.75 15.17
C ASP A 702 -41.19 28.38 13.84
N THR A 703 -40.64 29.55 13.49
CA THR A 703 -40.95 30.24 12.23
C THR A 703 -40.34 29.51 11.02
N ALA A 704 -39.03 29.26 11.03
CA ALA A 704 -38.33 28.55 9.96
C ALA A 704 -37.78 27.19 10.46
N PRO A 705 -37.48 26.22 9.57
CA PRO A 705 -36.72 25.05 9.96
C PRO A 705 -35.37 25.47 10.54
N PRO A 706 -34.88 24.86 11.63
CA PRO A 706 -33.57 25.17 12.19
C PRO A 706 -32.47 25.10 11.13
N GLY A 707 -31.64 26.15 11.01
CA GLY A 707 -30.58 26.22 10.00
C GLY A 707 -31.06 26.41 8.56
N ALA A 708 -32.32 26.82 8.34
CA ALA A 708 -32.79 27.19 7.00
C ALA A 708 -31.96 28.36 6.42
N PRO A 709 -31.61 28.33 5.13
CA PRO A 709 -30.98 29.46 4.45
C PRO A 709 -31.87 30.69 4.48
N VAL A 710 -31.25 31.84 4.71
CA VAL A 710 -31.82 33.17 4.46
C VAL A 710 -31.02 33.80 3.32
N SER A 711 -31.62 34.70 2.56
CA SER A 711 -30.88 35.49 1.58
C SER A 711 -31.18 36.95 1.76
N LEU A 712 -30.13 37.76 1.59
CA LEU A 712 -30.14 39.19 1.84
C LEU A 712 -29.79 39.92 0.55
N HIS A 713 -30.59 40.91 0.17
CA HIS A 713 -30.22 41.83 -0.91
C HIS A 713 -30.98 43.15 -0.79
N TYR A 714 -30.38 44.21 -1.32
CA TYR A 714 -31.01 45.50 -1.49
C TYR A 714 -32.22 45.45 -2.45
N GLN A 715 -33.30 46.15 -2.09
CA GLN A 715 -34.46 46.37 -2.96
C GLN A 715 -34.30 47.65 -3.81
N GLY A 716 -34.24 47.49 -5.13
CA GLY A 716 -34.06 48.55 -6.14
C GLY A 716 -34.82 49.85 -5.91
N GLY A 717 -34.23 50.99 -6.28
CA GLY A 717 -34.78 52.33 -6.05
C GLY A 717 -35.09 52.76 -4.60
N THR A 718 -34.61 52.06 -3.55
CA THR A 718 -34.94 52.36 -2.14
C THR A 718 -33.70 52.53 -1.24
N ASN A 719 -33.86 52.52 0.08
CA ASN A 719 -32.78 52.30 1.06
C ASN A 719 -33.07 51.07 1.94
N GLN A 720 -33.77 50.09 1.37
CA GLN A 720 -34.28 48.91 2.05
C GLN A 720 -33.41 47.68 1.78
N LEU A 721 -33.11 46.92 2.85
CA LEU A 721 -32.48 45.60 2.81
C LEU A 721 -33.55 44.54 3.10
N ASP A 722 -33.70 43.58 2.21
CA ASP A 722 -34.66 42.49 2.33
C ASP A 722 -33.98 41.18 2.75
N ALA A 723 -34.66 40.43 3.62
CA ALA A 723 -34.30 39.09 4.06
C ALA A 723 -35.42 38.10 3.68
N VAL A 724 -35.14 37.21 2.73
CA VAL A 724 -36.12 36.23 2.22
C VAL A 724 -35.74 34.81 2.67
N PHE A 725 -36.73 34.05 3.12
CA PHE A 725 -36.56 32.66 3.56
C PHE A 725 -37.84 31.84 3.36
N VAL A 726 -37.72 30.51 3.40
CA VAL A 726 -38.87 29.59 3.33
C VAL A 726 -39.19 29.04 4.72
N ASP A 727 -40.43 29.25 5.18
CA ASP A 727 -40.87 28.85 6.51
C ASP A 727 -41.11 27.34 6.64
N ARG A 728 -41.48 26.90 7.86
CA ARG A 728 -41.75 25.47 8.14
C ARG A 728 -42.93 24.89 7.36
N ASN A 729 -43.83 25.74 6.85
CA ASN A 729 -44.97 25.34 6.04
C ASN A 729 -44.66 25.38 4.53
N GLY A 730 -43.44 25.75 4.13
CA GLY A 730 -43.06 25.86 2.72
C GLY A 730 -43.57 27.15 2.05
N ALA A 731 -43.93 28.18 2.80
CA ALA A 731 -44.23 29.50 2.25
C ALA A 731 -42.96 30.36 2.22
N VAL A 732 -42.76 31.10 1.13
CA VAL A 732 -41.71 32.11 1.01
C VAL A 732 -42.16 33.34 1.82
N ASN A 733 -41.28 33.86 2.66
CA ASN A 733 -41.53 35.00 3.53
C ASN A 733 -40.42 36.04 3.35
N VAL A 734 -40.77 37.32 3.56
CA VAL A 734 -39.81 38.43 3.56
C VAL A 734 -39.84 39.20 4.88
N MET A 735 -38.68 39.58 5.37
CA MET A 735 -38.48 40.62 6.38
C MET A 735 -37.65 41.73 5.76
N TRP A 736 -37.74 42.95 6.27
CA TRP A 736 -36.99 44.06 5.69
C TRP A 736 -36.62 45.11 6.72
N VAL A 737 -35.58 45.88 6.42
CA VAL A 737 -35.17 47.05 7.20
C VAL A 737 -34.90 48.22 6.28
N VAL A 738 -35.33 49.42 6.68
CA VAL A 738 -35.25 50.65 5.88
C VAL A 738 -34.24 51.60 6.52
N GLY A 739 -33.16 51.94 5.82
CA GLY A 739 -32.02 52.69 6.38
C GLY A 739 -31.55 52.06 7.69
N GLY A 740 -31.15 52.84 8.69
CA GLY A 740 -30.83 52.36 10.05
C GLY A 740 -32.05 52.13 10.97
N GLY A 741 -33.22 51.81 10.42
CA GLY A 741 -34.47 51.59 11.16
C GLY A 741 -34.58 50.21 11.84
N ALA A 742 -35.77 49.86 12.30
CA ALA A 742 -36.07 48.54 12.85
C ALA A 742 -36.50 47.55 11.75
N TRP A 743 -36.16 46.28 11.94
CA TRP A 743 -36.65 45.17 11.10
C TRP A 743 -38.17 45.04 11.17
N GLN A 744 -38.78 44.73 10.03
CA GLN A 744 -40.21 44.55 9.82
C GLN A 744 -40.49 43.17 9.21
N GLY A 745 -41.74 42.71 9.30
CA GLY A 745 -42.16 41.37 8.88
C GLY A 745 -42.11 40.33 10.02
N PRO A 746 -42.11 39.02 9.71
CA PRO A 746 -42.13 38.44 8.37
C PRO A 746 -43.51 38.57 7.69
N ALA A 747 -43.51 38.91 6.41
CA ALA A 747 -44.69 38.90 5.55
C ALA A 747 -44.64 37.71 4.59
N GLY A 748 -45.73 36.93 4.54
CA GLY A 748 -45.85 35.80 3.63
C GLY A 748 -46.03 36.26 2.19
N LEU A 749 -45.14 35.83 1.30
CA LEU A 749 -45.16 36.14 -0.12
C LEU A 749 -45.90 35.08 -0.95
N THR A 750 -45.92 33.82 -0.48
CA THR A 750 -46.60 32.71 -1.16
C THR A 750 -47.53 31.96 -0.23
N PRO A 751 -48.48 31.18 -0.77
CA PRO A 751 -49.22 30.19 0.03
C PRO A 751 -48.28 29.15 0.66
N ARG A 752 -48.81 28.43 1.65
CA ARG A 752 -48.18 27.22 2.19
C ARG A 752 -47.95 26.20 1.07
N ASP A 753 -46.99 25.33 1.28
CA ASP A 753 -46.65 24.24 0.38
C ASP A 753 -46.12 24.64 -1.01
N THR A 754 -45.64 25.88 -1.16
CA THR A 754 -45.06 26.38 -2.42
C THR A 754 -43.68 25.77 -2.67
N ALA A 755 -42.79 25.84 -1.68
CA ALA A 755 -41.45 25.27 -1.74
C ALA A 755 -41.25 24.21 -0.62
N PRO A 756 -40.23 23.33 -0.71
CA PRO A 756 -39.84 22.53 0.44
C PRO A 756 -39.49 23.44 1.64
N PRO A 757 -39.90 23.10 2.87
CA PRO A 757 -39.54 23.89 4.05
C PRO A 757 -38.03 24.11 4.14
N GLY A 758 -37.59 25.35 4.30
CA GLY A 758 -36.17 25.70 4.36
C GLY A 758 -35.43 25.62 3.02
N ALA A 759 -36.13 25.62 1.89
CA ALA A 759 -35.49 25.76 0.58
C ALA A 759 -34.76 27.12 0.46
N PRO A 760 -33.56 27.14 -0.15
CA PRO A 760 -32.84 28.38 -0.47
C PRO A 760 -33.60 29.22 -1.50
N VAL A 761 -33.49 30.53 -1.39
CA VAL A 761 -34.04 31.52 -2.32
C VAL A 761 -32.92 32.48 -2.68
N ALA A 762 -32.52 32.58 -3.94
CA ALA A 762 -31.53 33.58 -4.34
C ALA A 762 -32.19 34.94 -4.58
N LEU A 763 -31.51 36.00 -4.16
CA LEU A 763 -31.92 37.38 -4.35
C LEU A 763 -30.87 38.15 -5.17
N HIS A 764 -31.29 38.90 -6.18
CA HIS A 764 -30.42 39.87 -6.84
C HIS A 764 -31.21 40.96 -7.56
N HIS A 765 -30.62 42.14 -7.66
CA HIS A 765 -31.23 43.28 -8.36
C HIS A 765 -31.03 43.23 -9.88
N GLN A 766 -32.05 43.64 -10.63
CA GLN A 766 -32.01 43.92 -12.06
C GLN A 766 -31.91 45.44 -12.29
N VAL A 767 -30.71 45.90 -12.67
CA VAL A 767 -30.24 47.29 -12.49
C VAL A 767 -31.15 48.36 -13.13
N ASP A 768 -31.56 48.19 -14.38
CA ASP A 768 -32.35 49.21 -15.08
C ASP A 768 -33.86 49.18 -14.77
N ALA A 769 -34.33 48.18 -13.99
CA ALA A 769 -35.75 47.98 -13.72
C ALA A 769 -36.17 48.39 -12.30
N ASP A 770 -35.24 48.83 -11.45
CA ASP A 770 -35.45 48.98 -9.99
C ASP A 770 -36.11 47.73 -9.37
N GLN A 771 -35.78 46.54 -9.92
CA GLN A 771 -36.46 45.29 -9.63
C GLN A 771 -35.56 44.36 -8.82
N LEU A 772 -36.06 43.83 -7.71
CA LEU A 772 -35.43 42.75 -6.95
C LEU A 772 -36.11 41.43 -7.31
N ASP A 773 -35.32 40.48 -7.80
CA ASP A 773 -35.79 39.14 -8.15
C ASP A 773 -35.44 38.15 -7.04
N ALA A 774 -36.38 37.27 -6.74
CA ALA A 774 -36.27 36.15 -5.82
C ALA A 774 -36.53 34.83 -6.55
N VAL A 775 -35.48 34.02 -6.73
CA VAL A 775 -35.54 32.77 -7.49
C VAL A 775 -35.33 31.56 -6.59
N PHE A 776 -36.17 30.54 -6.70
CA PHE A 776 -36.11 29.32 -5.91
C PHE A 776 -36.64 28.12 -6.69
N VAL A 777 -36.38 26.90 -6.22
CA VAL A 777 -36.94 25.67 -6.81
C VAL A 777 -38.11 25.17 -5.97
N ASP A 778 -39.29 25.11 -6.59
CA ASP A 778 -40.55 24.72 -5.94
C ASP A 778 -40.61 23.23 -5.59
N ARG A 779 -41.70 22.79 -4.96
CA ARG A 779 -41.89 21.36 -4.59
C ARG A 779 -41.97 20.41 -5.78
N ASN A 780 -42.30 20.91 -6.96
CA ASN A 780 -42.38 20.12 -8.19
C ASN A 780 -41.05 20.09 -8.95
N GLY A 781 -40.00 20.78 -8.46
CA GLY A 781 -38.73 20.90 -9.16
C GLY A 781 -38.73 21.94 -10.29
N VAL A 782 -39.67 22.89 -10.25
CA VAL A 782 -39.73 24.05 -11.15
C VAL A 782 -38.88 25.18 -10.57
N VAL A 783 -37.97 25.74 -11.36
CA VAL A 783 -37.28 26.99 -11.02
C VAL A 783 -38.30 28.11 -11.19
N SER A 784 -38.61 28.83 -10.11
CA SER A 784 -39.65 29.84 -10.04
C SER A 784 -39.08 31.18 -9.62
N VAL A 785 -39.64 32.28 -10.15
CA VAL A 785 -39.25 33.65 -9.81
C VAL A 785 -40.40 34.44 -9.19
N MET A 786 -40.08 35.23 -8.20
CA MET A 786 -40.90 36.31 -7.65
C MET A 786 -40.13 37.61 -7.78
N TRP A 787 -40.82 38.74 -7.84
CA TRP A 787 -40.14 40.02 -8.01
C TRP A 787 -40.90 41.18 -7.38
N VAL A 788 -40.18 42.24 -7.04
CA VAL A 788 -40.73 43.51 -6.58
C VAL A 788 -40.03 44.67 -7.30
N ILE A 789 -40.77 45.70 -7.69
CA ILE A 789 -40.27 46.88 -8.41
C ILE A 789 -40.39 48.10 -7.50
N GLY A 790 -39.28 48.80 -7.24
CA GLY A 790 -39.24 49.94 -6.32
C GLY A 790 -39.85 49.56 -4.97
N GLY A 791 -40.55 50.47 -4.29
CA GLY A 791 -41.34 50.20 -3.08
C GLY A 791 -42.72 49.54 -3.31
N GLY A 792 -42.90 48.82 -4.43
CA GLY A 792 -44.17 48.21 -4.84
C GLY A 792 -44.53 46.92 -4.10
N ALA A 793 -45.55 46.21 -4.60
CA ALA A 793 -45.94 44.89 -4.09
C ALA A 793 -45.17 43.76 -4.81
N TRP A 794 -44.87 42.69 -4.06
CA TRP A 794 -44.31 41.47 -4.61
C TRP A 794 -45.27 40.79 -5.62
N GLN A 795 -44.69 40.24 -6.68
CA GLN A 795 -45.38 39.52 -7.76
C GLN A 795 -44.82 38.10 -7.92
N GLY A 796 -45.56 37.25 -8.63
CA GLY A 796 -45.22 35.83 -8.77
C GLY A 796 -45.83 34.95 -7.67
N PRO A 797 -45.38 33.69 -7.51
CA PRO A 797 -44.28 33.05 -8.26
C PRO A 797 -44.68 32.65 -9.69
N ALA A 798 -43.79 32.91 -10.65
CA ALA A 798 -43.90 32.44 -12.03
C ALA A 798 -42.90 31.31 -12.28
N GLY A 799 -43.37 30.18 -12.81
CA GLY A 799 -42.50 29.06 -13.18
C GLY A 799 -41.70 29.37 -14.44
N LEU A 800 -40.38 29.24 -14.36
CA LEU A 800 -39.45 29.48 -15.45
C LEU A 800 -39.05 28.20 -16.19
N THR A 801 -39.26 27.03 -15.57
CA THR A 801 -38.92 25.72 -16.16
C THR A 801 -40.08 24.74 -16.08
N PRO A 802 -40.04 23.62 -16.83
CA PRO A 802 -40.97 22.51 -16.63
C PRO A 802 -40.81 21.86 -15.24
N ALA A 803 -41.86 21.16 -14.80
CA ALA A 803 -41.78 20.34 -13.59
C ALA A 803 -40.69 19.26 -13.72
N ASN A 804 -40.09 18.91 -12.59
CA ASN A 804 -38.99 17.96 -12.45
C ASN A 804 -37.67 18.37 -13.11
N THR A 805 -37.45 19.66 -13.38
CA THR A 805 -36.17 20.14 -13.93
C THR A 805 -35.04 19.98 -12.90
N ALA A 806 -35.21 20.54 -11.70
CA ALA A 806 -34.22 20.46 -10.61
C ALA A 806 -34.73 19.62 -9.43
N PRO A 807 -33.86 19.14 -8.53
CA PRO A 807 -34.30 18.61 -7.24
C PRO A 807 -35.14 19.68 -6.49
N PRO A 808 -36.29 19.34 -5.89
CA PRO A 808 -37.08 20.30 -5.13
C PRO A 808 -36.23 20.99 -4.05
N GLY A 809 -36.24 22.32 -4.00
CA GLY A 809 -35.41 23.09 -3.07
C GLY A 809 -33.92 23.11 -3.39
N ALA A 810 -33.51 22.75 -4.62
CA ALA A 810 -32.13 22.96 -5.06
C ALA A 810 -31.74 24.46 -5.00
N PRO A 811 -30.49 24.78 -4.60
CA PRO A 811 -29.97 26.14 -4.68
C PRO A 811 -29.97 26.66 -6.12
N VAL A 812 -30.33 27.94 -6.24
CA VAL A 812 -30.10 28.77 -7.42
C VAL A 812 -29.21 29.91 -6.95
N THR A 813 -28.35 30.42 -7.81
CA THR A 813 -27.54 31.62 -7.52
C THR A 813 -27.74 32.63 -8.63
N LEU A 814 -27.86 33.89 -8.23
CA LEU A 814 -28.10 35.02 -9.12
C LEU A 814 -26.90 35.95 -9.14
N HIS A 815 -26.48 36.40 -10.32
CA HIS A 815 -25.48 37.45 -10.44
C HIS A 815 -25.57 38.16 -11.79
N HIS A 816 -25.14 39.42 -11.83
CA HIS A 816 -25.10 40.17 -13.07
C HIS A 816 -23.94 39.72 -13.99
N GLN A 817 -24.21 39.61 -15.30
CA GLN A 817 -23.22 39.35 -16.34
C GLN A 817 -22.83 40.67 -17.02
N GLY A 818 -21.53 40.99 -17.04
CA GLY A 818 -21.02 42.23 -17.61
C GLY A 818 -21.39 42.40 -19.09
N GLY A 819 -21.77 43.62 -19.50
CA GLY A 819 -22.17 43.95 -20.87
C GLY A 819 -23.68 44.26 -21.01
N PRO A 820 -24.55 43.29 -21.36
CA PRO A 820 -25.92 43.55 -21.84
C PRO A 820 -26.98 43.93 -20.78
N ASN A 821 -26.64 44.40 -19.57
CA ASN A 821 -27.60 44.53 -18.45
C ASN A 821 -28.38 43.22 -18.23
N GLN A 822 -27.63 42.14 -18.01
CA GLN A 822 -28.15 40.78 -17.93
C GLN A 822 -28.01 40.23 -16.51
N LEU A 823 -29.09 39.65 -15.99
CA LEU A 823 -29.09 38.89 -14.75
C LEU A 823 -29.13 37.40 -15.08
N ASP A 824 -28.16 36.65 -14.54
CA ASP A 824 -28.06 35.21 -14.72
C ASP A 824 -28.52 34.47 -13.47
N ALA A 825 -29.21 33.36 -13.67
CA ALA A 825 -29.57 32.38 -12.66
C ALA A 825 -28.94 31.03 -13.00
N VAL A 826 -28.06 30.54 -12.11
CA VAL A 826 -27.34 29.28 -12.32
C VAL A 826 -27.75 28.24 -11.27
N PHE A 827 -27.98 27.01 -11.70
CA PHE A 827 -28.38 25.89 -10.84
C PHE A 827 -27.93 24.54 -11.41
N VAL A 828 -27.90 23.49 -10.57
CA VAL A 828 -27.58 22.12 -11.00
C VAL A 828 -28.85 21.27 -11.05
N ASP A 829 -29.15 20.71 -12.21
CA ASP A 829 -30.38 19.96 -12.45
C ASP A 829 -30.35 18.52 -11.90
N ARG A 830 -31.43 17.76 -12.10
CA ARG A 830 -31.54 16.37 -11.62
C ARG A 830 -30.55 15.40 -12.27
N ASN A 831 -30.00 15.76 -13.43
CA ASN A 831 -29.01 14.97 -14.15
C ASN A 831 -27.57 15.41 -13.83
N GLY A 832 -27.38 16.35 -12.90
CA GLY A 832 -26.05 16.87 -12.56
C GLY A 832 -25.46 17.80 -13.62
N VAL A 833 -26.30 18.41 -14.46
CA VAL A 833 -25.89 19.45 -15.42
C VAL A 833 -25.96 20.82 -14.75
N VAL A 834 -24.90 21.62 -14.88
CA VAL A 834 -24.93 23.04 -14.51
C VAL A 834 -25.69 23.79 -15.61
N ASN A 835 -26.78 24.45 -15.25
CA ASN A 835 -27.66 25.16 -16.17
C ASN A 835 -27.64 26.65 -15.89
N VAL A 836 -27.78 27.47 -16.93
CA VAL A 836 -28.00 28.92 -16.82
C VAL A 836 -29.32 29.34 -17.43
N MET A 837 -30.00 30.26 -16.75
CA MET A 837 -31.13 31.04 -17.24
C MET A 837 -30.77 32.51 -17.14
N TRP A 838 -31.32 33.35 -18.00
CA TRP A 838 -30.94 34.76 -17.97
C TRP A 838 -32.08 35.67 -18.40
N VAL A 839 -32.02 36.93 -17.97
CA VAL A 839 -32.94 37.99 -18.38
C VAL A 839 -32.15 39.26 -18.69
N ILE A 840 -32.53 39.96 -19.76
CA ILE A 840 -31.86 41.19 -20.23
C ILE A 840 -32.81 42.37 -20.04
N GLY A 841 -32.43 43.36 -19.23
CA GLY A 841 -33.30 44.47 -18.84
C GLY A 841 -34.66 43.97 -18.34
N ALA A 842 -35.75 44.70 -18.60
CA ALA A 842 -37.11 44.26 -18.25
C ALA A 842 -37.73 43.22 -19.22
N GLY A 843 -36.89 42.41 -19.88
CA GLY A 843 -37.31 41.39 -20.86
C GLY A 843 -37.88 40.11 -20.23
N ALA A 844 -38.09 39.09 -21.07
CA ALA A 844 -38.49 37.75 -20.61
C ALA A 844 -37.26 36.90 -20.27
N TRP A 845 -37.39 36.05 -19.25
CA TRP A 845 -36.40 35.03 -18.92
C TRP A 845 -36.19 34.07 -20.10
N GLN A 846 -34.94 33.69 -20.31
CA GLN A 846 -34.44 32.77 -21.33
C GLN A 846 -33.77 31.55 -20.68
N GLY A 847 -33.60 30.47 -21.45
CA GLY A 847 -33.05 29.21 -20.96
C GLY A 847 -34.13 28.27 -20.42
N PRO A 848 -33.76 27.22 -19.66
CA PRO A 848 -32.40 26.90 -19.20
C PRO A 848 -31.52 26.35 -20.33
N ALA A 849 -30.26 26.79 -20.36
CA ALA A 849 -29.22 26.25 -21.22
C ALA A 849 -28.23 25.42 -20.38
N GLY A 850 -28.04 24.15 -20.74
CA GLY A 850 -27.05 23.28 -20.10
C GLY A 850 -25.64 23.68 -20.48
N LEU A 851 -24.82 24.03 -19.49
CA LEU A 851 -23.44 24.45 -19.65
C LEU A 851 -22.45 23.28 -19.58
N THR A 852 -22.85 22.16 -18.99
CA THR A 852 -21.98 20.99 -18.78
C THR A 852 -22.63 19.68 -19.25
N PRO A 853 -21.85 18.59 -19.42
CA PRO A 853 -22.41 17.26 -19.59
C PRO A 853 -23.17 16.78 -18.33
N ALA A 854 -24.01 15.75 -18.50
CA ALA A 854 -24.65 15.08 -17.37
C ALA A 854 -23.62 14.46 -16.40
N ASN A 855 -23.98 14.37 -15.13
CA ASN A 855 -23.16 13.88 -14.02
C ASN A 855 -21.88 14.71 -13.76
N THR A 856 -21.87 15.99 -14.13
CA THR A 856 -20.72 16.88 -13.85
C THR A 856 -20.62 17.19 -12.35
N ALA A 857 -21.74 17.45 -11.70
CA ALA A 857 -21.83 17.68 -10.25
C ALA A 857 -23.00 16.87 -9.66
N PRO A 858 -23.00 16.59 -8.34
CA PRO A 858 -24.18 16.05 -7.67
C PRO A 858 -25.43 16.90 -7.96
N PRO A 859 -26.60 16.29 -8.18
CA PRO A 859 -27.84 17.05 -8.39
C PRO A 859 -28.12 18.03 -7.26
N GLY A 860 -28.40 19.29 -7.60
CA GLY A 860 -28.65 20.36 -6.62
C GLY A 860 -27.40 20.89 -5.89
N THR A 861 -26.20 20.65 -6.42
CA THR A 861 -24.98 21.29 -5.91
C THR A 861 -25.10 22.83 -5.97
N PRO A 862 -24.77 23.56 -4.88
CA PRO A 862 -24.68 25.02 -4.90
C PRO A 862 -23.59 25.51 -5.86
N VAL A 863 -23.87 26.61 -6.55
CA VAL A 863 -22.90 27.29 -7.43
C VAL A 863 -22.64 28.69 -6.88
N ALA A 864 -21.39 29.10 -6.69
CA ALA A 864 -21.06 30.49 -6.37
C ALA A 864 -20.83 31.27 -7.67
N LEU A 865 -21.39 32.48 -7.77
CA LEU A 865 -21.22 33.38 -8.91
C LEU A 865 -20.54 34.66 -8.46
N HIS A 866 -19.44 35.05 -9.11
CA HIS A 866 -18.79 36.32 -8.83
C HIS A 866 -17.89 36.79 -9.99
N TYR A 867 -17.63 38.09 -10.06
CA TYR A 867 -16.66 38.65 -11.02
C TYR A 867 -15.19 38.26 -10.71
N GLN A 868 -14.40 38.03 -11.76
CA GLN A 868 -12.94 37.83 -11.71
C GLN A 868 -12.21 38.90 -12.54
N GLY A 869 -11.21 39.56 -11.96
CA GLY A 869 -10.30 40.50 -12.64
C GLY A 869 -10.93 41.83 -13.07
N SER A 870 -12.03 41.78 -13.83
CA SER A 870 -12.87 42.90 -14.24
C SER A 870 -14.34 42.53 -14.12
N ALA A 871 -15.23 43.53 -14.06
CA ALA A 871 -16.69 43.30 -14.10
C ALA A 871 -17.20 42.70 -15.42
N ASN A 872 -16.30 42.47 -16.39
CA ASN A 872 -16.63 41.91 -17.69
C ASN A 872 -16.40 40.39 -17.77
N GLN A 873 -15.89 39.75 -16.70
CA GLN A 873 -15.82 38.30 -16.59
C GLN A 873 -16.62 37.82 -15.38
N LEU A 874 -17.60 36.96 -15.60
CA LEU A 874 -18.38 36.31 -14.54
C LEU A 874 -17.97 34.84 -14.43
N ASP A 875 -17.64 34.41 -13.22
CA ASP A 875 -17.22 33.05 -12.91
C ASP A 875 -18.32 32.31 -12.14
N ALA A 876 -18.52 31.04 -12.51
CA ALA A 876 -19.37 30.08 -11.83
C ALA A 876 -18.53 28.95 -11.23
N LEU A 877 -18.54 28.86 -9.90
CA LEU A 877 -17.72 27.94 -9.14
C LEU A 877 -18.58 26.90 -8.43
N PHE A 878 -18.19 25.63 -8.50
CA PHE A 878 -18.90 24.53 -7.86
C PHE A 878 -17.96 23.37 -7.52
N VAL A 879 -18.40 22.46 -6.64
CA VAL A 879 -17.64 21.25 -6.30
C VAL A 879 -18.23 20.05 -7.05
N ASP A 880 -17.40 19.34 -7.79
CA ASP A 880 -17.84 18.17 -8.57
C ASP A 880 -18.10 16.94 -7.69
N GLY A 881 -18.51 15.83 -8.33
CA GLY A 881 -18.80 14.56 -7.64
C GLY A 881 -17.59 13.91 -6.96
N ASN A 882 -16.38 14.39 -7.20
CA ASN A 882 -15.14 13.90 -6.60
C ASN A 882 -14.60 14.81 -5.51
N GLY A 883 -15.26 15.94 -5.21
CA GLY A 883 -14.76 16.90 -4.22
C GLY A 883 -13.75 17.91 -4.77
N VAL A 884 -13.65 18.04 -6.10
CA VAL A 884 -12.75 18.98 -6.79
C VAL A 884 -13.51 20.27 -7.11
N VAL A 885 -12.88 21.42 -6.82
CA VAL A 885 -13.43 22.73 -7.16
C VAL A 885 -13.25 22.98 -8.67
N LYS A 886 -14.36 23.28 -9.34
CA LYS A 886 -14.43 23.62 -10.76
C LYS A 886 -14.80 25.09 -10.94
N VAL A 887 -14.28 25.69 -12.01
CA VAL A 887 -14.72 27.01 -12.48
C VAL A 887 -15.16 26.94 -13.94
N MET A 888 -16.23 27.67 -14.25
CA MET A 888 -16.67 28.05 -15.58
C MET A 888 -16.73 29.57 -15.65
N TRP A 889 -16.56 30.16 -16.82
CA TRP A 889 -16.59 31.62 -16.93
C TRP A 889 -17.16 32.11 -18.25
N VAL A 890 -17.63 33.35 -18.26
CA VAL A 890 -18.10 34.05 -19.46
C VAL A 890 -17.54 35.46 -19.49
N HIS A 891 -17.13 35.92 -20.67
CA HIS A 891 -16.67 37.29 -20.89
C HIS A 891 -17.71 38.11 -21.67
N GLY A 892 -18.16 39.22 -21.11
CA GLY A 892 -19.17 40.07 -21.75
C GLY A 892 -20.43 39.27 -22.10
N GLY A 893 -21.02 39.51 -23.28
CA GLY A 893 -22.08 38.66 -23.87
C GLY A 893 -21.57 37.45 -24.67
N GLY A 894 -20.39 36.92 -24.34
CA GLY A 894 -19.77 35.79 -25.04
C GLY A 894 -20.34 34.42 -24.66
N ALA A 895 -19.66 33.35 -25.08
CA ALA A 895 -20.00 31.98 -24.69
C ALA A 895 -19.32 31.58 -23.38
N TRP A 896 -20.01 30.75 -22.58
CA TRP A 896 -19.44 30.10 -21.40
C TRP A 896 -18.28 29.17 -21.77
N GLN A 897 -17.23 29.18 -20.95
CA GLN A 897 -16.03 28.37 -21.07
C GLN A 897 -15.88 27.47 -19.82
N GLY A 898 -15.11 26.39 -19.95
CA GLY A 898 -14.92 25.39 -18.89
C GLY A 898 -15.97 24.26 -18.94
N PRO A 899 -16.14 23.47 -17.85
CA PRO A 899 -15.51 23.62 -16.54
C PRO A 899 -14.06 23.12 -16.49
N VAL A 900 -13.21 23.82 -15.74
CA VAL A 900 -11.81 23.41 -15.46
C VAL A 900 -11.60 23.21 -13.97
N ALA A 901 -10.73 22.26 -13.59
CA ALA A 901 -10.32 22.06 -12.20
C ALA A 901 -9.37 23.16 -11.75
N ILE A 902 -9.61 23.74 -10.57
CA ILE A 902 -8.77 24.81 -10.01
C ILE A 902 -8.15 24.45 -8.66
N SER A 903 -8.69 23.45 -7.97
CA SER A 903 -8.15 22.91 -6.71
C SER A 903 -7.17 21.76 -6.90
#